data_AF-A0A4R1K3U1-F1
#
_entry.id   AF-A0A4R1K3U1-F1
#
_cell.length_a   1.000
_cell.length_b   1.000
_cell.length_c   1.000
_cell.angle_alpha   90.00
_cell.angle_beta   90.00
_cell.angle_gamma   90.00
#
_symmetry.space_group_name_H-M   'P 1'
#
loop_
_entity.id
_entity.type
_entity.pdbx_description
1 polymer ?
#
loop_
_entity_poly.entity_id
_entity_poly.type
_entity_poly.pdbx_seq_one_letter_code
_entity_poly.pdbx_strand_id
1 'polypeptide(L)'
;MSNTPSLRQILFDINSLKDYETGNGKPEFEDIKRRMVLNERSLNRNLPDHYYNNGYEYVLGGINDINSLLTKGLTKLGSEHLTIFKDLVYVKTESFSDWQELLTLCPPLILVCAFLWDTKYCKSQTKVCCISEFTIEYLKPHTIYTCIPSPRFIHLDSFIEENGGLYDLHMHLNGSTETDIAWHYFLQTPEKVKKGLMSASHNQKVIEQIEQTENGFTPDVLYQRLQAAVELRHDIVRTILASYGIIKCENYIKVSDRHPMTLLFSSYSDPDSNWRDETMEALMYILALDHIHTHQSSTLAKIFHHYLLILGFINQFLVQQIHQSGFDQFQKITLNKFRETPEETYARRFFQLGGYKQNNFKMIEGRFAPKDTPQKNREQINLILSGWGKYKEKIKSRYDDLKVDSDHIELKLVAHFIKQSDSNISTDTDDFFIPHTRLRKSLWQKAAALIVTKNHTEHGQYLTGVDAASNELETPPEVFAPIYRHLRNNGFSHFTYHAGEDFHHIVGGLRAMYEAVDFLDLKAGDRIGHGTAMGISPELWHGHTGNFLFLNKGEWLDDLLFSIFLIEKYDDGSLVNLSSKLRFEAEKKASEIYGNYFHIGALIGAWKLRKFCPFHMFPVESSLGHNDYSTETVACCQAKPDKIQSDLLKAYYTQSIKKRYDIKEKIETLGLFSLDDLWKLQIILQKYMHQKEIVMEVLPTSNVRISYYSQYSEHHIWRWLGLNKVNNCDTLPPIVLGTDDTGIFASNIRNEYAHIYNHLINTIKLPHQSALKYIKEIHESSKVYAFK
;
A
#
# COMPACT_ATOMS: atom_id res chain seq x y z
N MET A 1 -20.99 1.87 6.17
CA MET A 1 -21.63 3.18 5.86
C MET A 1 -21.63 3.94 7.17
N SER A 2 -20.75 4.94 7.29
CA SER A 2 -20.61 5.73 8.50
C SER A 2 -21.93 6.38 8.92
N ASN A 3 -22.23 6.33 10.22
CA ASN A 3 -23.39 7.01 10.82
C ASN A 3 -23.23 8.55 10.84
N THR A 4 -22.06 9.08 10.48
CA THR A 4 -21.75 10.51 10.45
C THR A 4 -21.05 10.96 9.15
N PRO A 5 -21.65 10.77 7.97
CA PRO A 5 -20.96 10.85 6.69
C PRO A 5 -20.20 12.15 6.50
N SER A 6 -20.78 13.33 6.77
CA SER A 6 -20.09 14.59 6.50
C SER A 6 -19.19 15.08 7.64
N LEU A 7 -19.29 14.53 8.86
CA LEU A 7 -18.44 14.95 9.97
C LEU A 7 -16.97 14.55 9.77
N ARG A 8 -16.72 13.43 9.09
CA ARG A 8 -15.37 12.97 8.72
C ARG A 8 -14.61 13.93 7.78
N GLN A 9 -15.31 14.91 7.20
CA GLN A 9 -14.74 15.94 6.32
C GLN A 9 -14.12 17.12 7.08
N ILE A 10 -14.15 17.11 8.42
CA ILE A 10 -13.69 18.21 9.28
C ILE A 10 -12.23 18.62 9.05
N LEU A 11 -11.39 17.72 8.56
CA LEU A 11 -9.98 18.00 8.23
C LEU A 11 -9.72 18.14 6.70
N PHE A 12 -10.75 17.98 5.87
CA PHE A 12 -10.61 17.91 4.40
C PHE A 12 -11.04 19.21 3.67
N ASP A 13 -11.44 20.25 4.42
CA ASP A 13 -11.98 21.48 3.83
C ASP A 13 -10.90 22.45 3.30
N ILE A 14 -10.49 22.22 2.05
CA ILE A 14 -9.49 23.05 1.35
C ILE A 14 -9.92 24.52 1.20
N ASN A 15 -11.22 24.80 1.07
CA ASN A 15 -11.68 26.17 0.91
C ASN A 15 -11.56 26.94 2.23
N SER A 16 -11.86 26.31 3.36
CA SER A 16 -11.59 26.94 4.67
C SER A 16 -10.09 27.13 4.92
N LEU A 17 -9.23 26.22 4.44
CA LEU A 17 -7.78 26.41 4.50
C LEU A 17 -7.36 27.67 3.74
N LYS A 18 -7.83 27.85 2.50
CA LYS A 18 -7.55 29.05 1.68
C LYS A 18 -8.07 30.35 2.30
N ASP A 19 -9.22 30.31 2.97
CA ASP A 19 -9.77 31.48 3.67
C ASP A 19 -8.83 31.93 4.81
N TYR A 20 -8.26 30.98 5.56
CA TYR A 20 -7.26 31.29 6.58
C TYR A 20 -5.98 31.89 5.97
N GLU A 21 -5.54 31.40 4.80
CA GLU A 21 -4.30 31.83 4.14
C GLU A 21 -4.40 33.21 3.49
N THR A 22 -5.54 33.53 2.87
CA THR A 22 -5.70 34.76 2.07
C THR A 22 -6.12 35.97 2.90
N GLY A 23 -6.53 35.78 4.17
CA GLY A 23 -6.97 36.87 5.04
C GLY A 23 -8.29 37.53 4.61
N ASN A 24 -8.99 37.00 3.60
CA ASN A 24 -10.26 37.50 3.04
C ASN A 24 -11.48 37.26 3.96
N GLY A 25 -11.25 36.92 5.22
CA GLY A 25 -12.24 36.54 6.22
C GLY A 25 -11.91 35.19 6.81
N LYS A 26 -11.88 35.07 8.15
CA LYS A 26 -11.76 33.75 8.78
C LYS A 26 -13.06 32.98 8.50
N PRO A 27 -13.00 31.69 8.10
CA PRO A 27 -14.20 30.94 7.79
C PRO A 27 -15.14 30.92 8.99
N GLU A 28 -16.40 31.26 8.76
CA GLU A 28 -17.44 31.15 9.77
C GLU A 28 -18.02 29.74 9.79
N PHE A 29 -18.69 29.38 10.89
CA PHE A 29 -19.18 28.02 11.09
C PHE A 29 -20.10 27.54 9.98
N GLU A 30 -21.00 28.40 9.46
CA GLU A 30 -21.90 28.04 8.36
C GLU A 30 -21.16 27.78 7.03
N ASP A 31 -20.01 28.41 6.80
CA ASP A 31 -19.18 28.13 5.63
C ASP A 31 -18.54 26.74 5.72
N ILE A 32 -17.93 26.45 6.88
CA ILE A 32 -17.33 25.14 7.18
C ILE A 32 -18.39 24.05 7.03
N LYS A 33 -19.56 24.27 7.62
CA LYS A 33 -20.69 23.35 7.56
C LYS A 33 -21.13 23.06 6.13
N ARG A 34 -21.33 24.10 5.31
CA ARG A 34 -21.70 23.95 3.90
C ARG A 34 -20.63 23.15 3.14
N ARG A 35 -19.35 23.45 3.37
CA ARG A 35 -18.22 22.81 2.67
C ARG A 35 -18.03 21.34 3.04
N MET A 36 -18.18 20.98 4.31
CA MET A 36 -18.14 19.58 4.74
C MET A 36 -19.20 18.72 4.04
N VAL A 37 -20.42 19.24 3.88
CA VAL A 37 -21.49 18.56 3.12
C VAL A 37 -21.13 18.41 1.65
N LEU A 38 -20.59 19.46 1.02
CA LEU A 38 -20.18 19.43 -0.39
C LEU A 38 -19.03 18.45 -0.64
N ASN A 39 -18.06 18.39 0.28
CA ASN A 39 -16.94 17.46 0.20
C ASN A 39 -17.43 16.01 0.31
N GLU A 40 -18.30 15.70 1.27
CA GLU A 40 -18.87 14.35 1.39
C GLU A 40 -19.69 13.96 0.16
N ARG A 41 -20.47 14.91 -0.38
CA ARG A 41 -21.21 14.72 -1.62
C ARG A 41 -20.29 14.43 -2.81
N SER A 42 -19.10 15.03 -2.85
CA SER A 42 -18.15 14.81 -3.94
C SER A 42 -17.66 13.36 -4.01
N LEU A 43 -17.62 12.65 -2.87
CA LEU A 43 -17.24 11.25 -2.77
C LEU A 43 -18.34 10.30 -3.27
N ASN A 44 -19.62 10.66 -3.18
CA ASN A 44 -20.72 9.87 -3.73
C ASN A 44 -21.82 10.74 -4.36
N ARG A 45 -21.61 11.12 -5.62
CA ARG A 45 -22.53 12.00 -6.35
C ARG A 45 -23.90 11.38 -6.65
N ASN A 46 -24.01 10.05 -6.57
CA ASN A 46 -25.22 9.30 -6.90
C ASN A 46 -26.31 9.38 -5.83
N LEU A 47 -25.96 9.73 -4.58
CA LEU A 47 -26.96 9.96 -3.54
C LEU A 47 -27.62 11.34 -3.71
N PRO A 48 -28.94 11.44 -3.49
CA PRO A 48 -29.68 12.71 -3.60
C PRO A 48 -29.35 13.67 -2.45
N ASP A 49 -29.47 14.98 -2.69
CA ASP A 49 -29.07 16.03 -1.74
C ASP A 49 -29.77 15.94 -0.38
N HIS A 50 -31.04 15.49 -0.33
CA HIS A 50 -31.77 15.34 0.93
C HIS A 50 -31.13 14.31 1.87
N TYR A 51 -30.42 13.31 1.34
CA TYR A 51 -29.67 12.36 2.15
C TYR A 51 -28.55 13.06 2.92
N TYR A 52 -27.79 13.90 2.21
CA TYR A 52 -26.70 14.67 2.79
C TYR A 52 -27.20 15.74 3.75
N ASN A 53 -28.21 16.51 3.35
CA ASN A 53 -28.73 17.60 4.18
C ASN A 53 -29.37 17.07 5.47
N ASN A 54 -30.28 16.08 5.37
CA ASN A 54 -30.96 15.53 6.54
C ASN A 54 -30.00 14.73 7.42
N GLY A 55 -29.09 13.95 6.81
CA GLY A 55 -28.05 13.21 7.52
C GLY A 55 -27.15 14.17 8.28
N TYR A 56 -26.75 15.29 7.67
CA TYR A 56 -25.92 16.29 8.31
C TYR A 56 -26.64 17.03 9.45
N GLU A 57 -27.91 17.39 9.29
CA GLU A 57 -28.73 17.97 10.37
C GLU A 57 -28.84 17.04 11.57
N TYR A 58 -29.06 15.74 11.33
CA TYR A 58 -29.05 14.73 12.38
C TYR A 58 -27.68 14.62 13.07
N VAL A 59 -26.60 14.65 12.28
CA VAL A 59 -25.24 14.51 12.78
C VAL A 59 -24.79 15.72 13.61
N LEU A 60 -25.16 16.93 13.21
CA LEU A 60 -24.84 18.18 13.90
C LEU A 60 -25.71 18.46 15.14
N GLY A 61 -26.61 17.57 15.55
CA GLY A 61 -27.39 17.77 16.77
C GLY A 61 -26.53 18.20 17.96
N GLY A 62 -26.63 19.48 18.36
CA GLY A 62 -25.85 20.07 19.45
C GLY A 62 -24.50 20.70 19.08
N ILE A 63 -24.16 20.80 17.79
CA ILE A 63 -22.99 21.46 17.21
C ILE A 63 -23.46 22.71 16.44
N ASN A 64 -23.17 23.90 16.98
CA ASN A 64 -23.71 25.17 16.48
C ASN A 64 -22.62 26.20 16.13
N ASP A 65 -21.36 25.88 16.42
CA ASP A 65 -20.22 26.77 16.21
C ASP A 65 -18.93 25.95 16.06
N ILE A 66 -17.82 26.63 15.75
CA ILE A 66 -16.52 25.99 15.59
C ILE A 66 -16.01 25.35 16.89
N ASN A 67 -16.35 25.92 18.06
CA ASN A 67 -15.94 25.38 19.36
C ASN A 67 -16.55 23.99 19.58
N SER A 68 -17.87 23.89 19.38
CA SER A 68 -18.63 22.64 19.48
C SER A 68 -18.31 21.68 18.33
N LEU A 69 -17.94 22.16 17.15
CA LEU A 69 -17.47 21.30 16.05
C LEU A 69 -16.17 20.58 16.43
N LEU A 70 -15.20 21.30 16.98
CA LEU A 70 -13.94 20.69 17.42
C LEU A 70 -14.13 19.82 18.66
N THR A 71 -14.86 20.30 19.67
CA THR A 71 -14.99 19.57 20.94
C THR A 71 -15.98 18.41 20.86
N LYS A 72 -17.21 18.64 20.38
CA LYS A 72 -18.24 17.59 20.28
C LYS A 72 -18.13 16.80 18.98
N GLY A 73 -17.79 17.44 17.85
CA GLY A 73 -17.69 16.76 16.57
C GLY A 73 -16.56 15.73 16.51
N LEU A 74 -15.32 16.12 16.86
CA LEU A 74 -14.20 15.16 16.91
C LEU A 74 -14.44 14.06 17.95
N THR A 75 -15.02 14.41 19.10
CA THR A 75 -15.42 13.43 20.12
C THR A 75 -16.46 12.45 19.58
N LYS A 76 -17.47 12.93 18.85
CA LYS A 76 -18.49 12.09 18.23
C LYS A 76 -17.86 11.10 17.26
N LEU A 77 -17.01 11.58 16.34
CA LEU A 77 -16.25 10.71 15.42
C LEU A 77 -15.42 9.65 16.16
N GLY A 78 -14.65 10.09 17.17
CA GLY A 78 -13.85 9.18 17.99
C GLY A 78 -14.73 8.15 18.72
N SER A 79 -15.80 8.59 19.37
CA SER A 79 -16.70 7.73 20.15
C SER A 79 -17.50 6.74 19.31
N GLU A 80 -17.74 7.03 18.03
CA GLU A 80 -18.40 6.11 17.12
C GLU A 80 -17.50 4.91 16.80
N HIS A 81 -16.19 5.16 16.65
CA HIS A 81 -15.24 4.16 16.19
C HIS A 81 -14.38 3.54 17.28
N LEU A 82 -14.22 4.20 18.43
CA LEU A 82 -13.23 3.83 19.44
C LEU A 82 -13.89 3.36 20.74
N THR A 83 -13.15 2.53 21.48
CA THR A 83 -13.52 2.01 22.79
C THR A 83 -12.28 1.88 23.68
N ILE A 84 -12.46 1.85 25.01
CA ILE A 84 -11.37 1.69 25.97
C ILE A 84 -11.45 0.31 26.62
N PHE A 85 -10.31 -0.39 26.66
CA PHE A 85 -10.16 -1.61 27.45
C PHE A 85 -8.81 -1.59 28.17
N LYS A 86 -8.83 -1.69 29.51
CA LYS A 86 -7.62 -1.56 30.36
C LYS A 86 -6.78 -0.34 29.97
N ASP A 87 -7.45 0.79 29.83
CA ASP A 87 -6.88 2.12 29.52
C ASP A 87 -6.19 2.27 28.15
N LEU A 88 -6.17 1.22 27.33
CA LEU A 88 -5.80 1.29 25.92
C LEU A 88 -7.02 1.54 25.04
N VAL A 89 -6.82 2.33 23.99
CA VAL A 89 -7.85 2.64 23.00
C VAL A 89 -7.78 1.61 21.90
N TYR A 90 -8.93 1.04 21.58
CA TYR A 90 -9.13 0.07 20.50
C TYR A 90 -10.20 0.58 19.56
N VAL A 91 -10.15 0.10 18.32
CA VAL A 91 -11.27 0.29 17.37
C VAL A 91 -12.39 -0.68 17.73
N LYS A 92 -13.63 -0.22 17.70
CA LYS A 92 -14.80 -1.10 17.83
C LYS A 92 -14.87 -2.03 16.63
N THR A 93 -15.22 -3.28 16.90
CA THR A 93 -15.15 -4.33 15.88
C THR A 93 -16.12 -4.10 14.73
N GLU A 94 -17.32 -3.60 15.06
CA GLU A 94 -18.40 -3.29 14.13
C GLU A 94 -18.10 -2.10 13.21
N SER A 95 -17.20 -1.20 13.62
CA SER A 95 -16.82 -0.01 12.85
C SER A 95 -15.42 -0.10 12.24
N PHE A 96 -14.77 -1.27 12.27
CA PHE A 96 -13.36 -1.36 11.89
C PHE A 96 -13.11 -1.06 10.39
N SER A 97 -13.99 -1.54 9.50
CA SER A 97 -13.89 -1.20 8.07
C SER A 97 -14.10 0.30 7.83
N ASP A 98 -15.13 0.89 8.46
CA ASP A 98 -15.42 2.33 8.36
C ASP A 98 -14.26 3.17 8.96
N TRP A 99 -13.60 2.69 10.03
CA TRP A 99 -12.39 3.31 10.60
C TRP A 99 -11.24 3.34 9.59
N GLN A 100 -11.00 2.24 8.86
CA GLN A 100 -9.94 2.19 7.85
C GLN A 100 -10.18 3.17 6.69
N GLU A 101 -11.44 3.50 6.39
CA GLU A 101 -11.78 4.60 5.47
C GLU A 101 -11.60 5.97 6.10
N LEU A 102 -11.96 6.14 7.36
CA LEU A 102 -11.80 7.41 8.08
C LEU A 102 -10.34 7.87 8.11
N LEU A 103 -9.38 6.94 8.23
CA LEU A 103 -7.94 7.25 8.26
C LEU A 103 -7.42 7.91 6.98
N THR A 104 -8.11 7.76 5.84
CA THR A 104 -7.71 8.44 4.61
C THR A 104 -7.98 9.95 4.70
N LEU A 105 -8.97 10.36 5.50
CA LEU A 105 -9.41 11.75 5.65
C LEU A 105 -8.87 12.39 6.93
N CYS A 106 -8.80 11.63 8.01
CA CYS A 106 -8.42 12.12 9.34
C CYS A 106 -7.30 11.23 9.93
N PRO A 107 -6.10 11.77 10.19
CA PRO A 107 -5.08 11.06 10.95
C PRO A 107 -5.60 10.59 12.32
N PRO A 108 -5.20 9.40 12.79
CA PRO A 108 -5.81 8.78 13.96
C PRO A 108 -5.56 9.55 15.26
N LEU A 109 -4.42 10.23 15.43
CA LEU A 109 -4.03 10.79 16.72
C LEU A 109 -5.04 11.80 17.27
N ILE A 110 -5.56 12.71 16.45
CA ILE A 110 -6.55 13.70 16.90
C ILE A 110 -7.87 13.05 17.33
N LEU A 111 -8.29 11.96 16.65
CA LEU A 111 -9.51 11.22 16.99
C LEU A 111 -9.34 10.44 18.30
N VAL A 112 -8.17 9.80 18.48
CA VAL A 112 -7.80 9.14 19.74
C VAL A 112 -7.76 10.16 20.89
N CYS A 113 -7.17 11.34 20.66
CA CYS A 113 -7.12 12.39 21.67
C CYS A 113 -8.51 12.94 22.01
N ALA A 114 -9.35 13.25 21.02
CA ALA A 114 -10.72 13.73 21.28
C ALA A 114 -11.53 12.70 22.08
N PHE A 115 -11.39 11.42 21.76
CA PHE A 115 -12.03 10.34 22.51
C PHE A 115 -11.52 10.22 23.96
N LEU A 116 -10.20 10.28 24.17
CA LEU A 116 -9.60 10.25 25.51
C LEU A 116 -9.93 11.51 26.33
N TRP A 117 -10.00 12.67 25.67
CA TRP A 117 -10.41 13.93 26.30
C TRP A 117 -11.82 13.80 26.87
N ASP A 118 -12.79 13.34 26.08
CA ASP A 118 -14.16 13.18 26.55
C ASP A 118 -14.30 12.09 27.62
N THR A 119 -13.65 10.94 27.44
CA THR A 119 -13.88 9.76 28.30
C THR A 119 -13.05 9.73 29.57
N LYS A 120 -11.82 10.24 29.54
CA LYS A 120 -10.88 10.17 30.67
C LYS A 120 -10.62 11.55 31.27
N TYR A 121 -10.33 12.55 30.44
CA TYR A 121 -9.91 13.87 30.92
C TYR A 121 -11.09 14.69 31.50
N CYS A 122 -12.09 15.00 30.67
CA CYS A 122 -13.19 15.91 30.99
C CYS A 122 -14.20 15.32 32.01
N LYS A 123 -14.53 14.03 31.90
CA LYS A 123 -15.52 13.37 32.77
C LYS A 123 -15.02 13.02 34.18
N SER A 124 -13.80 13.41 34.58
CA SER A 124 -13.24 13.21 35.93
C SER A 124 -13.27 11.76 36.45
N GLN A 125 -13.17 10.77 35.56
CA GLN A 125 -12.93 9.36 35.96
C GLN A 125 -11.43 9.08 36.22
N THR A 126 -10.58 10.11 36.06
CA THR A 126 -9.14 10.07 36.32
C THR A 126 -8.87 9.93 37.82
N LYS A 127 -8.17 8.86 38.21
CA LYS A 127 -7.54 8.74 39.55
C LYS A 127 -6.27 9.59 39.69
N VAL A 128 -5.98 10.39 38.68
CA VAL A 128 -4.70 11.05 38.42
C VAL A 128 -4.71 12.47 38.98
N CYS A 129 -3.66 12.84 39.71
CA CYS A 129 -3.59 14.10 40.44
C CYS A 129 -2.95 15.25 39.64
N CYS A 130 -2.25 14.96 38.53
CA CYS A 130 -1.56 15.95 37.71
C CYS A 130 -1.40 15.56 36.21
N ILE A 131 -1.08 16.54 35.35
CA ILE A 131 -0.99 16.38 33.88
C ILE A 131 0.11 15.40 33.46
N SER A 132 1.21 15.32 34.19
CA SER A 132 2.32 14.40 33.89
C SER A 132 1.85 12.95 34.00
N GLU A 133 1.19 12.58 35.09
CA GLU A 133 0.59 11.26 35.30
C GLU A 133 -0.40 10.91 34.18
N PHE A 134 -1.27 11.85 33.77
CA PHE A 134 -2.22 11.62 32.68
C PHE A 134 -1.49 11.34 31.36
N THR A 135 -0.41 12.07 31.11
CA THR A 135 0.43 11.90 29.92
C THR A 135 1.09 10.51 29.92
N ILE A 136 1.58 10.02 31.06
CA ILE A 136 2.20 8.68 31.17
C ILE A 136 1.16 7.58 31.02
N GLU A 137 0.02 7.71 31.69
CA GLU A 137 -0.99 6.64 31.79
C GLU A 137 -1.84 6.54 30.52
N TYR A 138 -2.22 7.67 29.92
CA TYR A 138 -3.23 7.71 28.85
C TYR A 138 -2.72 8.18 27.48
N LEU A 139 -1.59 8.88 27.37
CA LEU A 139 -1.10 9.39 26.07
C LEU A 139 0.13 8.65 25.55
N LYS A 140 1.11 8.41 26.43
CA LYS A 140 2.34 7.70 26.09
C LYS A 140 2.07 6.31 25.47
N PRO A 141 1.13 5.49 25.96
CA PRO A 141 0.89 4.15 25.39
C PRO A 141 0.44 4.19 23.92
N HIS A 142 -0.23 5.25 23.50
CA HIS A 142 -0.83 5.42 22.17
C HIS A 142 0.02 6.24 21.19
N THR A 143 1.22 6.65 21.60
CA THR A 143 2.10 7.52 20.81
C THR A 143 3.55 7.05 20.78
N ILE A 144 3.95 6.23 21.76
CA ILE A 144 5.33 5.74 21.89
C ILE A 144 5.79 4.92 20.68
N TYR A 145 4.89 4.19 20.02
CA TYR A 145 5.24 3.27 18.93
C TYR A 145 4.41 3.48 17.67
N THR A 146 3.10 3.61 17.78
CA THR A 146 2.20 3.87 16.65
C THR A 146 1.10 4.78 17.15
N CYS A 147 0.47 5.55 16.27
CA CYS A 147 -0.75 6.30 16.54
C CYS A 147 -2.01 5.58 16.01
N ILE A 148 -1.85 4.45 15.31
CA ILE A 148 -2.97 3.67 14.73
C ILE A 148 -3.47 2.64 15.77
N PRO A 149 -4.68 2.81 16.33
CA PRO A 149 -5.31 1.75 17.11
C PRO A 149 -5.78 0.60 16.22
N SER A 150 -5.62 -0.62 16.72
CA SER A 150 -6.21 -1.83 16.14
C SER A 150 -7.53 -2.19 16.84
N PRO A 151 -8.39 -3.00 16.23
CA PRO A 151 -9.53 -3.60 16.93
C PRO A 151 -9.06 -4.65 17.94
N ARG A 152 -9.94 -4.94 18.90
CA ARG A 152 -9.72 -5.97 19.93
C ARG A 152 -10.65 -7.16 19.71
N PHE A 153 -10.06 -8.32 19.49
CA PHE A 153 -10.78 -9.59 19.38
C PHE A 153 -10.15 -10.60 20.34
N ILE A 154 -10.87 -11.03 21.38
CA ILE A 154 -10.33 -11.88 22.45
C ILE A 154 -9.63 -13.12 21.89
N HIS A 155 -10.27 -13.82 20.95
CA HIS A 155 -9.73 -15.05 20.36
C HIS A 155 -8.53 -14.80 19.42
N LEU A 156 -8.55 -13.73 18.63
CA LEU A 156 -7.42 -13.37 17.76
C LEU A 156 -6.23 -12.89 18.60
N ASP A 157 -6.48 -12.12 19.65
CA ASP A 157 -5.46 -11.61 20.56
C ASP A 157 -4.75 -12.75 21.31
N SER A 158 -5.52 -13.69 21.86
CA SER A 158 -4.97 -14.90 22.50
C SER A 158 -4.12 -15.68 21.50
N PHE A 159 -4.60 -15.84 20.26
CA PHE A 159 -3.86 -16.54 19.21
C PHE A 159 -2.54 -15.84 18.85
N ILE A 160 -2.53 -14.51 18.69
CA ILE A 160 -1.31 -13.74 18.41
C ILE A 160 -0.32 -13.84 19.57
N GLU A 161 -0.81 -13.71 20.81
CA GLU A 161 0.01 -13.82 22.02
C GLU A 161 0.63 -15.22 22.16
N GLU A 162 -0.15 -16.29 21.95
CA GLU A 162 0.31 -17.69 22.00
C GLU A 162 1.38 -18.02 20.93
N ASN A 163 1.33 -17.36 19.77
CA ASN A 163 2.28 -17.60 18.68
C ASN A 163 3.52 -16.69 18.74
N GLY A 164 3.50 -15.66 19.58
CA GLY A 164 4.55 -14.65 19.69
C GLY A 164 4.53 -13.61 18.57
N GLY A 165 3.40 -13.44 17.89
CA GLY A 165 3.22 -12.55 16.73
C GLY A 165 2.89 -13.26 15.42
N LEU A 166 2.60 -12.49 14.38
CA LEU A 166 2.19 -12.97 13.05
C LEU A 166 3.36 -12.99 12.05
N TYR A 167 3.22 -13.73 10.96
CA TYR A 167 4.14 -13.68 9.83
C TYR A 167 3.66 -12.63 8.82
N ASP A 168 4.47 -11.59 8.60
CA ASP A 168 4.25 -10.60 7.53
C ASP A 168 5.20 -10.92 6.37
N LEU A 169 4.68 -11.63 5.36
CA LEU A 169 5.49 -12.18 4.27
C LEU A 169 5.64 -11.23 3.07
N HIS A 170 5.04 -10.05 3.14
CA HIS A 170 5.16 -9.04 2.11
C HIS A 170 5.01 -7.65 2.72
N MET A 171 6.15 -7.03 3.03
CA MET A 171 6.20 -5.72 3.64
C MET A 171 7.22 -4.83 2.95
N HIS A 172 6.81 -3.65 2.51
CA HIS A 172 7.70 -2.64 1.95
C HIS A 172 8.33 -1.80 3.08
N LEU A 173 9.66 -1.84 3.19
CA LEU A 173 10.36 -1.17 4.30
C LEU A 173 10.33 0.37 4.14
N ASN A 174 10.26 0.85 2.91
CA ASN A 174 9.96 2.25 2.59
C ASN A 174 8.45 2.39 2.36
N GLY A 175 7.89 3.59 2.58
CA GLY A 175 6.44 3.78 2.50
C GLY A 175 5.68 3.39 3.78
N SER A 176 6.39 3.09 4.87
CA SER A 176 5.81 2.51 6.09
C SER A 176 5.46 3.53 7.17
N THR A 177 6.03 4.75 7.15
CA THR A 177 5.86 5.70 8.27
C THR A 177 4.44 6.29 8.34
N GLU A 178 3.82 6.30 9.52
CA GLU A 178 2.49 6.90 9.72
C GLU A 178 2.48 8.43 9.55
N THR A 179 1.32 8.98 9.15
CA THR A 179 1.12 10.44 9.00
C THR A 179 1.46 11.21 10.26
N ASP A 180 0.93 10.81 11.42
CA ASP A 180 1.16 11.52 12.68
C ASP A 180 2.65 11.53 13.08
N ILE A 181 3.40 10.49 12.73
CA ILE A 181 4.85 10.43 12.97
C ILE A 181 5.58 11.32 11.97
N ALA A 182 5.26 11.23 10.68
CA ALA A 182 5.88 12.02 9.62
C ALA A 182 5.65 13.54 9.82
N TRP A 183 4.49 13.91 10.35
CA TRP A 183 4.09 15.29 10.62
C TRP A 183 5.11 16.06 11.49
N HIS A 184 5.71 15.39 12.47
CA HIS A 184 6.75 16.00 13.30
C HIS A 184 8.01 16.35 12.52
N TYR A 185 8.48 15.45 11.66
CA TYR A 185 9.63 15.70 10.79
C TYR A 185 9.38 16.86 9.85
N PHE A 186 8.15 16.99 9.33
CA PHE A 186 7.78 18.07 8.42
C PHE A 186 7.85 19.43 9.09
N LEU A 187 7.38 19.53 10.34
CA LEU A 187 7.40 20.76 11.10
C LEU A 187 8.79 21.09 11.68
N GLN A 188 9.65 20.10 11.87
CA GLN A 188 11.07 20.31 12.22
C GLN A 188 11.91 20.75 11.03
N THR A 189 11.60 20.26 9.82
CA THR A 189 12.41 20.51 8.63
C THR A 189 11.61 20.91 7.38
N PRO A 190 10.79 21.98 7.42
CA PRO A 190 9.95 22.39 6.28
C PRO A 190 10.71 22.56 4.95
N GLU A 191 11.92 23.10 5.01
CA GLU A 191 12.78 23.28 3.83
C GLU A 191 13.20 21.97 3.17
N LYS A 192 13.42 20.91 3.96
CA LYS A 192 13.76 19.59 3.40
C LYS A 192 12.57 19.00 2.66
N VAL A 193 11.37 19.10 3.24
CA VAL A 193 10.13 18.61 2.61
C VAL A 193 9.86 19.37 1.30
N LYS A 194 10.00 20.70 1.32
CA LYS A 194 9.91 21.55 0.12
C LYS A 194 10.85 21.07 -0.98
N LYS A 195 12.13 20.86 -0.65
CA LYS A 195 13.14 20.38 -1.61
C LYS A 195 12.80 19.00 -2.15
N GLY A 196 12.29 18.11 -1.30
CA GLY A 196 11.78 16.80 -1.69
C GLY A 196 10.70 16.91 -2.77
N LEU A 197 9.62 17.65 -2.50
CA LEU A 197 8.53 17.85 -3.46
C LEU A 197 9.02 18.55 -4.74
N MET A 198 9.83 19.60 -4.62
CA MET A 198 10.41 20.32 -5.77
C MET A 198 11.22 19.39 -6.66
N SER A 199 12.01 18.49 -6.07
CA SER A 199 12.76 17.49 -6.83
C SER A 199 11.85 16.48 -7.53
N ALA A 200 10.62 16.27 -7.04
CA ALA A 200 9.63 15.36 -7.59
C ALA A 200 8.74 16.01 -8.66
N SER A 201 8.61 17.35 -8.66
CA SER A 201 7.67 18.11 -9.52
C SER A 201 7.94 18.04 -11.03
N HIS A 202 9.00 17.36 -11.47
CA HIS A 202 9.22 17.05 -12.89
C HIS A 202 8.51 15.76 -13.33
N ASN A 203 8.02 14.95 -12.39
CA ASN A 203 7.32 13.71 -12.66
C ASN A 203 5.83 13.98 -12.91
N GLN A 204 5.31 13.54 -14.06
CA GLN A 204 3.93 13.76 -14.45
C GLN A 204 2.90 13.25 -13.42
N LYS A 205 3.15 12.08 -12.79
CA LYS A 205 2.24 11.51 -11.77
C LYS A 205 2.17 12.41 -10.53
N VAL A 206 3.29 13.04 -10.15
CA VAL A 206 3.32 14.00 -9.02
C VAL A 206 2.56 15.28 -9.36
N ILE A 207 2.69 15.79 -10.59
CA ILE A 207 1.92 16.95 -11.07
C ILE A 207 0.42 16.63 -11.03
N GLU A 208 0.02 15.45 -11.54
CA GLU A 208 -1.38 15.01 -11.48
C GLU A 208 -1.90 14.92 -10.05
N GLN A 209 -1.12 14.39 -9.10
CA GLN A 209 -1.53 14.33 -7.69
C GLN A 209 -1.80 15.73 -7.13
N ILE A 210 -0.91 16.67 -7.42
CA ILE A 210 -1.04 18.06 -7.00
C ILE A 210 -2.34 18.66 -7.56
N GLU A 211 -2.58 18.53 -8.86
CA GLU A 211 -3.77 19.07 -9.53
C GLU A 211 -5.08 18.40 -9.07
N GLN A 212 -5.04 17.10 -8.75
CA GLN A 212 -6.17 16.37 -8.17
C GLN A 212 -6.50 16.82 -6.74
N THR A 213 -5.48 17.21 -5.98
CA THR A 213 -5.64 17.60 -4.57
C THR A 213 -6.05 19.06 -4.46
N GLU A 214 -5.31 19.97 -5.11
CA GLU A 214 -5.58 21.40 -5.11
C GLU A 214 -4.95 22.10 -6.32
N ASN A 215 -5.79 22.75 -7.12
CA ASN A 215 -5.32 23.62 -8.19
C ASN A 215 -4.51 24.80 -7.62
N GLY A 216 -3.30 25.01 -8.15
CA GLY A 216 -2.38 26.06 -7.76
C GLY A 216 -1.46 25.71 -6.59
N PHE A 217 -1.51 24.48 -6.06
CA PHE A 217 -0.57 24.04 -5.03
C PHE A 217 0.84 23.86 -5.59
N THR A 218 1.84 24.38 -4.89
CA THR A 218 3.25 24.36 -5.31
C THR A 218 4.17 24.03 -4.13
N PRO A 219 5.45 23.68 -4.36
CA PRO A 219 6.42 23.52 -3.28
C PRO A 219 6.54 24.76 -2.37
N ASP A 220 6.35 25.97 -2.90
CA ASP A 220 6.36 27.20 -2.10
C ASP A 220 5.11 27.31 -1.22
N VAL A 221 3.93 26.96 -1.73
CA VAL A 221 2.69 26.89 -0.94
C VAL A 221 2.81 25.83 0.17
N LEU A 222 3.38 24.65 -0.14
CA LEU A 222 3.70 23.63 0.87
C LEU A 222 4.55 24.21 2.00
N TYR A 223 5.62 24.91 1.63
CA TYR A 223 6.53 25.50 2.60
C TYR A 223 5.83 26.54 3.48
N GLN A 224 5.04 27.44 2.89
CA GLN A 224 4.25 28.43 3.61
C GLN A 224 3.27 27.77 4.59
N ARG A 225 2.58 26.70 4.17
CA ARG A 225 1.69 25.92 5.04
C ARG A 225 2.41 25.26 6.19
N LEU A 226 3.57 24.66 5.95
CA LEU A 226 4.36 24.05 7.02
C LEU A 226 4.88 25.11 8.00
N GLN A 227 5.31 26.27 7.53
CA GLN A 227 5.69 27.39 8.40
C GLN A 227 4.50 27.91 9.22
N ALA A 228 3.35 28.11 8.58
CA ALA A 228 2.12 28.50 9.26
C ALA A 228 1.74 27.46 10.33
N ALA A 229 1.82 26.16 10.04
CA ALA A 229 1.56 25.11 11.02
C ALA A 229 2.54 25.15 12.20
N VAL A 230 3.82 25.45 11.98
CA VAL A 230 4.78 25.68 13.08
C VAL A 230 4.34 26.85 13.94
N GLU A 231 3.98 27.99 13.35
CA GLU A 231 3.55 29.19 14.07
C GLU A 231 2.25 28.94 14.86
N LEU A 232 1.24 28.35 14.22
CA LEU A 232 -0.03 27.97 14.83
C LEU A 232 0.20 27.03 16.03
N ARG A 233 1.07 26.01 15.89
CA ARG A 233 1.45 25.12 17.01
C ARG A 233 2.03 25.93 18.17
N HIS A 234 2.92 26.88 17.91
CA HIS A 234 3.50 27.71 18.97
C HIS A 234 2.46 28.62 19.63
N ASP A 235 1.50 29.16 18.87
CA ASP A 235 0.44 30.02 19.41
C ASP A 235 -0.56 29.23 20.27
N ILE A 236 -0.92 28.01 19.85
CA ILE A 236 -1.74 27.08 20.65
C ILE A 236 -1.03 26.80 21.97
N VAL A 237 0.24 26.37 21.92
CA VAL A 237 1.03 26.04 23.11
C VAL A 237 1.23 27.26 24.00
N ARG A 238 1.49 28.45 23.44
CA ARG A 238 1.65 29.68 24.22
C ARG A 238 0.38 30.02 24.99
N THR A 239 -0.77 29.89 24.33
CA THR A 239 -2.09 30.12 24.95
C THR A 239 -2.33 29.15 26.11
N ILE A 240 -2.02 27.87 25.91
CA ILE A 240 -2.14 26.83 26.95
C ILE A 240 -1.18 27.13 28.11
N LEU A 241 0.12 27.30 27.86
CA LEU A 241 1.10 27.52 28.95
C LEU A 241 0.82 28.79 29.75
N ALA A 242 0.29 29.84 29.11
CA ALA A 242 -0.11 31.05 29.78
C ALA A 242 -1.34 30.86 30.69
N SER A 243 -2.31 30.01 30.30
CA SER A 243 -3.45 29.69 31.17
C SER A 243 -3.04 28.91 32.41
N TYR A 244 -1.93 28.16 32.35
CA TYR A 244 -1.30 27.51 33.50
C TYR A 244 -0.32 28.41 34.27
N GLY A 245 -0.14 29.67 33.87
CA GLY A 245 0.77 30.63 34.53
C GLY A 245 2.26 30.30 34.40
N ILE A 246 2.63 29.40 33.49
CA ILE A 246 4.03 28.95 33.28
C ILE A 246 4.82 30.02 32.54
N ILE A 247 4.16 30.70 31.59
CA ILE A 247 4.73 31.82 30.83
C ILE A 247 3.73 32.98 30.81
N LYS A 248 4.21 34.17 30.44
CA LYS A 248 3.31 35.28 30.07
C LYS A 248 2.88 35.12 28.61
N CYS A 249 1.67 35.56 28.26
CA CYS A 249 1.16 35.51 26.88
C CYS A 249 2.08 36.22 25.85
N GLU A 250 2.85 37.20 26.29
CA GLU A 250 3.78 37.98 25.45
C GLU A 250 5.13 37.27 25.23
N ASN A 251 5.38 36.15 25.92
CA ASN A 251 6.66 35.47 25.84
C ASN A 251 6.83 34.78 24.48
N TYR A 252 7.91 35.13 23.79
CA TYR A 252 8.36 34.41 22.61
C TYR A 252 8.89 33.02 23.00
N ILE A 253 8.27 31.97 22.47
CA ILE A 253 8.78 30.60 22.57
C ILE A 253 9.76 30.42 21.42
N LYS A 254 11.05 30.25 21.75
CA LYS A 254 12.08 30.00 20.73
C LYS A 254 11.78 28.69 20.02
N VAL A 255 11.73 28.74 18.69
CA VAL A 255 11.63 27.53 17.85
C VAL A 255 12.82 26.62 18.18
N SER A 256 12.51 25.39 18.57
CA SER A 256 13.48 24.35 18.94
C SER A 256 13.21 23.09 18.13
N ASP A 257 14.18 22.18 18.10
CA ASP A 257 14.01 20.87 17.44
C ASP A 257 12.96 19.99 18.15
N ARG A 258 12.54 20.35 19.37
CA ARG A 258 11.56 19.61 20.19
C ARG A 258 10.20 20.29 20.19
N HIS A 259 9.16 19.50 20.43
CA HIS A 259 7.81 20.01 20.56
C HIS A 259 7.71 21.04 21.72
N PRO A 260 7.10 22.23 21.52
CA PRO A 260 7.10 23.31 22.51
C PRO A 260 6.33 22.97 23.80
N MET A 261 5.40 22.01 23.78
CA MET A 261 4.73 21.51 25.00
C MET A 261 5.69 20.91 26.04
N THR A 262 6.91 20.52 25.65
CA THR A 262 7.93 20.04 26.60
C THR A 262 8.24 21.06 27.71
N LEU A 263 8.01 22.35 27.46
CA LEU A 263 8.18 23.42 28.45
C LEU A 263 7.28 23.24 29.69
N LEU A 264 6.13 22.58 29.54
CA LEU A 264 5.23 22.23 30.65
C LEU A 264 5.93 21.36 31.72
N PHE A 265 6.95 20.61 31.31
CA PHE A 265 7.69 19.69 32.17
C PHE A 265 9.12 20.15 32.46
N SER A 266 9.50 21.37 32.10
CA SER A 266 10.88 21.88 32.24
C SER A 266 11.38 21.94 33.70
N SER A 267 10.49 21.93 34.69
CA SER A 267 10.81 21.85 36.11
C SER A 267 10.98 20.41 36.64
N TYR A 268 10.59 19.39 35.87
CA TYR A 268 10.74 17.98 36.24
C TYR A 268 12.14 17.49 35.87
N SER A 269 12.93 17.20 36.90
CA SER A 269 14.27 16.62 36.80
C SER A 269 14.17 15.09 36.78
N ASP A 270 13.40 14.54 35.84
CA ASP A 270 13.35 13.10 35.62
C ASP A 270 14.20 12.71 34.38
N PRO A 271 15.37 12.06 34.57
CA PRO A 271 16.24 11.64 33.47
C PRO A 271 15.55 10.68 32.48
N ASP A 272 14.47 9.99 32.89
CA ASP A 272 13.71 9.05 32.05
C ASP A 272 12.57 9.74 31.25
N SER A 273 12.33 11.04 31.45
CA SER A 273 11.23 11.79 30.83
C SER A 273 11.57 12.36 29.45
N ASN A 274 12.28 11.61 28.60
CA ASN A 274 12.48 12.02 27.20
C ASN A 274 11.16 11.89 26.42
N TRP A 275 10.28 12.88 26.59
CA TRP A 275 8.93 12.93 26.03
C TRP A 275 8.97 12.95 24.51
N ARG A 276 8.34 11.96 23.88
CA ARG A 276 8.24 11.88 22.43
C ARG A 276 7.41 13.04 21.89
N ASP A 277 7.80 13.56 20.71
CA ASP A 277 7.09 14.69 20.11
C ASP A 277 5.64 14.30 19.79
N GLU A 278 5.37 13.04 19.42
CA GLU A 278 4.01 12.53 19.22
C GLU A 278 3.18 12.56 20.52
N THR A 279 3.79 12.25 21.66
CA THR A 279 3.14 12.33 22.98
C THR A 279 2.84 13.78 23.35
N MET A 280 3.74 14.70 23.00
CA MET A 280 3.57 16.13 23.24
C MET A 280 2.54 16.78 22.32
N GLU A 281 2.40 16.29 21.08
CA GLU A 281 1.33 16.64 20.17
C GLU A 281 -0.03 16.21 20.73
N ALA A 282 -0.11 14.95 21.17
CA ALA A 282 -1.32 14.41 21.80
C ALA A 282 -1.74 15.25 23.01
N LEU A 283 -0.78 15.61 23.85
CA LEU A 283 -1.03 16.48 25.00
C LEU A 283 -1.52 17.87 24.57
N MET A 284 -0.92 18.45 23.53
CA MET A 284 -1.40 19.72 22.96
C MET A 284 -2.85 19.59 22.50
N TYR A 285 -3.22 18.51 21.81
CA TYR A 285 -4.59 18.29 21.36
C TYR A 285 -5.57 18.20 22.53
N ILE A 286 -5.26 17.40 23.56
CA ILE A 286 -6.11 17.28 24.76
C ILE A 286 -6.33 18.66 25.42
N LEU A 287 -5.24 19.40 25.65
CA LEU A 287 -5.31 20.68 26.36
C LEU A 287 -5.93 21.79 25.50
N ALA A 288 -5.77 21.74 24.17
CA ALA A 288 -6.45 22.65 23.25
C ALA A 288 -7.96 22.42 23.26
N LEU A 289 -8.41 21.15 23.17
CA LEU A 289 -9.82 20.79 23.26
C LEU A 289 -10.41 21.23 24.60
N ASP A 290 -9.70 20.97 25.69
CA ASP A 290 -10.11 21.35 27.03
C ASP A 290 -10.23 22.88 27.17
N HIS A 291 -9.23 23.64 26.72
CA HIS A 291 -9.25 25.10 26.78
C HIS A 291 -10.37 25.70 25.91
N ILE A 292 -10.58 25.17 24.70
CA ILE A 292 -11.70 25.58 23.83
C ILE A 292 -13.04 25.32 24.51
N HIS A 293 -13.21 24.15 25.14
CA HIS A 293 -14.44 23.79 25.83
C HIS A 293 -14.71 24.65 27.06
N THR A 294 -13.70 24.82 27.93
CA THR A 294 -13.82 25.50 29.22
C THR A 294 -13.97 27.01 29.07
N HIS A 295 -13.21 27.63 28.17
CA HIS A 295 -13.16 29.08 28.00
C HIS A 295 -13.99 29.58 26.81
N GLN A 296 -14.59 28.68 26.03
CA GLN A 296 -15.33 29.01 24.81
C GLN A 296 -14.53 29.92 23.85
N SER A 297 -13.22 29.69 23.77
CA SER A 297 -12.29 30.54 23.00
C SER A 297 -12.40 30.30 21.50
N SER A 298 -13.21 31.12 20.82
CA SER A 298 -13.38 31.08 19.37
C SER A 298 -12.06 31.34 18.62
N THR A 299 -11.19 32.19 19.16
CA THR A 299 -9.87 32.45 18.57
C THR A 299 -9.00 31.20 18.57
N LEU A 300 -8.89 30.51 19.71
CA LEU A 300 -8.11 29.27 19.79
C LEU A 300 -8.73 28.18 18.92
N ALA A 301 -10.06 28.07 18.88
CA ALA A 301 -10.74 27.13 18.00
C ALA A 301 -10.41 27.38 16.51
N LYS A 302 -10.43 28.63 16.05
CA LYS A 302 -10.05 28.97 14.66
C LYS A 302 -8.57 28.67 14.38
N ILE A 303 -7.65 28.94 15.31
CA ILE A 303 -6.22 28.60 15.18
C ILE A 303 -6.03 27.08 15.11
N PHE A 304 -6.69 26.34 16.01
CA PHE A 304 -6.57 24.89 16.07
C PHE A 304 -7.20 24.21 14.85
N HIS A 305 -8.34 24.70 14.37
CA HIS A 305 -8.94 24.24 13.13
C HIS A 305 -8.02 24.46 11.93
N HIS A 306 -7.41 25.65 11.80
CA HIS A 306 -6.45 25.92 10.73
C HIS A 306 -5.26 24.94 10.78
N TYR A 307 -4.71 24.70 11.97
CA TYR A 307 -3.64 23.72 12.16
C TYR A 307 -4.03 22.30 11.68
N LEU A 308 -5.24 21.85 12.05
CA LEU A 308 -5.75 20.54 11.66
C LEU A 308 -6.07 20.44 10.16
N LEU A 309 -6.51 21.52 9.51
CA LEU A 309 -6.71 21.54 8.06
C LEU A 309 -5.40 21.38 7.29
N ILE A 310 -4.30 21.97 7.77
CA ILE A 310 -2.98 21.76 7.15
C ILE A 310 -2.56 20.29 7.32
N LEU A 311 -2.72 19.71 8.51
CA LEU A 311 -2.44 18.30 8.76
C LEU A 311 -3.30 17.38 7.85
N GLY A 312 -4.59 17.64 7.75
CA GLY A 312 -5.51 16.89 6.89
C GLY A 312 -5.17 16.99 5.40
N PHE A 313 -4.75 18.18 4.94
CA PHE A 313 -4.24 18.38 3.59
C PHE A 313 -2.99 17.53 3.32
N ILE A 314 -2.03 17.52 4.26
CA ILE A 314 -0.80 16.74 4.13
C ILE A 314 -1.07 15.23 4.15
N ASN A 315 -2.08 14.77 4.91
CA ASN A 315 -2.49 13.36 4.92
C ASN A 315 -2.83 12.85 3.51
N GLN A 316 -3.37 13.69 2.63
CA GLN A 316 -3.73 13.33 1.25
C GLN A 316 -2.51 13.00 0.37
N PHE A 317 -1.32 13.48 0.75
CA PHE A 317 -0.05 13.14 0.10
C PHE A 317 0.62 11.90 0.70
N LEU A 318 0.10 11.39 1.82
CA LEU A 318 0.73 10.30 2.58
C LEU A 318 -0.08 9.01 2.57
N VAL A 319 -1.41 9.12 2.58
CA VAL A 319 -2.35 7.99 2.68
C VAL A 319 -3.20 7.95 1.41
N GLN A 320 -3.37 6.75 0.83
CA GLN A 320 -4.18 6.58 -0.36
C GLN A 320 -5.65 6.86 -0.08
N GLN A 321 -6.24 7.75 -0.88
CA GLN A 321 -7.60 8.23 -0.71
C GLN A 321 -8.62 7.23 -1.26
N ILE A 322 -9.83 7.22 -0.71
CA ILE A 322 -10.89 6.29 -1.17
C ILE A 322 -11.34 6.53 -2.62
N HIS A 323 -11.09 7.73 -3.17
CA HIS A 323 -11.42 8.10 -4.55
C HIS A 323 -10.25 7.86 -5.53
N GLN A 324 -9.11 7.36 -5.02
CA GLN A 324 -7.92 7.03 -5.80
C GLN A 324 -7.91 5.52 -6.08
N SER A 325 -8.30 5.12 -7.30
CA SER A 325 -8.35 3.72 -7.75
C SER A 325 -7.31 3.43 -8.83
N GLY A 326 -6.74 2.24 -8.80
CA GLY A 326 -5.71 1.78 -9.74
C GLY A 326 -4.27 2.04 -9.28
N PHE A 327 -3.33 1.26 -9.81
CA PHE A 327 -1.92 1.29 -9.39
C PHE A 327 -1.27 2.66 -9.64
N ASP A 328 -1.67 3.35 -10.71
CA ASP A 328 -1.14 4.68 -11.01
C ASP A 328 -1.45 5.70 -9.91
N GLN A 329 -2.61 5.63 -9.25
CA GLN A 329 -2.93 6.54 -8.15
C GLN A 329 -2.09 6.22 -6.91
N PHE A 330 -1.86 4.95 -6.60
CA PHE A 330 -0.91 4.53 -5.57
C PHE A 330 0.50 5.06 -5.86
N GLN A 331 0.96 4.95 -7.11
CA GLN A 331 2.30 5.36 -7.51
C GLN A 331 2.52 6.87 -7.38
N LYS A 332 1.47 7.70 -7.47
CA LYS A 332 1.57 9.15 -7.19
C LYS A 332 2.13 9.43 -5.80
N ILE A 333 1.66 8.69 -4.80
CA ILE A 333 2.09 8.83 -3.40
C ILE A 333 3.53 8.38 -3.22
N THR A 334 3.92 7.26 -3.81
CA THR A 334 5.31 6.75 -3.68
C THR A 334 6.34 7.66 -4.35
N LEU A 335 5.93 8.45 -5.35
CA LEU A 335 6.80 9.33 -6.13
C LEU A 335 6.92 10.76 -5.58
N ASN A 336 6.03 11.21 -4.70
CA ASN A 336 5.97 12.62 -4.26
C ASN A 336 7.05 13.04 -3.25
N LYS A 337 7.85 12.09 -2.76
CA LYS A 337 9.01 12.28 -1.86
C LYS A 337 8.70 12.77 -0.45
N PHE A 338 7.44 12.86 -0.02
CA PHE A 338 7.11 13.29 1.34
C PHE A 338 7.72 12.39 2.41
N ARG A 339 7.91 11.10 2.13
CA ARG A 339 8.45 10.13 3.10
C ARG A 339 9.97 10.07 3.18
N GLU A 340 10.72 10.75 2.31
CA GLU A 340 12.18 10.60 2.28
C GLU A 340 12.86 11.00 3.60
N THR A 341 12.48 12.14 4.18
CA THR A 341 13.09 12.63 5.42
C THR A 341 12.67 11.82 6.66
N PRO A 342 11.37 11.52 6.89
CA PRO A 342 10.97 10.62 7.98
C PRO A 342 11.58 9.21 7.88
N GLU A 343 11.92 8.77 6.67
CA GLU A 343 12.43 7.43 6.35
C GLU A 343 13.93 7.40 6.04
N GLU A 344 14.72 8.25 6.69
CA GLU A 344 16.18 8.11 6.65
C GLU A 344 16.67 6.93 7.52
N THR A 345 15.94 6.58 8.58
CA THR A 345 16.29 5.49 9.52
C THR A 345 15.18 4.46 9.67
N TYR A 346 15.53 3.23 10.07
CA TYR A 346 14.59 2.10 10.12
C TYR A 346 14.04 1.77 11.50
N ALA A 347 14.73 2.13 12.59
CA ALA A 347 14.34 1.74 13.95
C ALA A 347 12.90 2.14 14.28
N ARG A 348 12.52 3.40 13.97
CA ARG A 348 11.17 3.92 14.23
C ARG A 348 10.09 3.10 13.53
N ARG A 349 10.37 2.63 12.30
CA ARG A 349 9.44 1.84 11.48
C ARG A 349 9.19 0.48 12.11
N PHE A 350 10.22 -0.22 12.56
CA PHE A 350 10.05 -1.50 13.28
C PHE A 350 9.23 -1.36 14.57
N PHE A 351 9.49 -0.32 15.37
CA PHE A 351 8.65 -0.03 16.54
C PHE A 351 7.19 0.19 16.17
N GLN A 352 6.93 0.94 15.10
CA GLN A 352 5.58 1.21 14.61
C GLN A 352 4.86 -0.07 14.20
N LEU A 353 5.50 -0.90 13.39
CA LEU A 353 4.96 -2.17 12.91
C LEU A 353 4.62 -3.12 14.07
N GLY A 354 5.38 -3.04 15.17
CA GLY A 354 5.17 -3.85 16.37
C GLY A 354 3.84 -3.56 17.09
N GLY A 355 3.21 -2.42 16.83
CA GLY A 355 1.95 -1.99 17.46
C GLY A 355 2.11 -1.61 18.94
N TYR A 356 1.03 -1.24 19.63
CA TYR A 356 1.10 -0.81 21.04
C TYR A 356 1.81 -1.84 21.95
N LYS A 357 1.55 -3.12 21.72
CA LYS A 357 2.08 -4.23 22.52
C LYS A 357 3.40 -4.82 21.99
N GLN A 358 3.96 -4.30 20.90
CA GLN A 358 5.22 -4.81 20.31
C GLN A 358 5.18 -6.32 20.04
N ASN A 359 4.03 -6.83 19.59
CA ASN A 359 3.80 -8.26 19.34
C ASN A 359 2.96 -8.51 18.07
N ASN A 360 2.81 -7.51 17.20
CA ASN A 360 2.04 -7.66 15.96
C ASN A 360 2.66 -8.72 15.04
N PHE A 361 3.99 -8.73 14.93
CA PHE A 361 4.72 -9.65 14.07
C PHE A 361 5.72 -10.49 14.87
N LYS A 362 5.95 -11.70 14.39
CA LYS A 362 7.03 -12.60 14.75
C LYS A 362 8.12 -12.58 13.68
N MET A 363 7.73 -12.56 12.41
CA MET A 363 8.66 -12.50 11.28
C MET A 363 8.20 -11.46 10.28
N ILE A 364 9.15 -10.70 9.75
CA ILE A 364 8.95 -9.77 8.63
C ILE A 364 9.83 -10.18 7.46
N GLU A 365 9.23 -10.27 6.28
CA GLU A 365 9.94 -10.26 5.00
C GLU A 365 9.95 -8.84 4.41
N GLY A 366 11.00 -8.10 4.74
CA GLY A 366 11.16 -6.70 4.38
C GLY A 366 11.73 -6.54 2.97
N ARG A 367 10.98 -5.85 2.11
CA ARG A 367 11.35 -5.56 0.72
C ARG A 367 12.18 -4.29 0.64
N PHE A 368 13.31 -4.37 -0.08
CA PHE A 368 14.17 -3.23 -0.36
C PHE A 368 14.64 -3.23 -1.82
N ALA A 369 14.78 -2.04 -2.41
CA ALA A 369 15.22 -1.92 -3.81
C ALA A 369 16.74 -2.16 -3.94
N PRO A 370 17.21 -3.15 -4.73
CA PRO A 370 18.63 -3.42 -4.89
C PRO A 370 19.34 -2.32 -5.69
N LYS A 371 20.60 -2.12 -5.36
CA LYS A 371 21.52 -1.12 -5.92
C LYS A 371 22.43 -1.72 -6.98
N ASP A 372 23.03 -0.83 -7.76
CA ASP A 372 23.89 -1.11 -8.91
C ASP A 372 25.31 -1.54 -8.54
N THR A 373 25.69 -1.46 -7.25
CA THR A 373 26.99 -1.91 -6.74
C THR A 373 26.84 -2.70 -5.44
N PRO A 374 27.72 -3.68 -5.18
CA PRO A 374 27.70 -4.44 -3.92
C PRO A 374 27.88 -3.55 -2.68
N GLN A 375 28.70 -2.50 -2.79
CA GLN A 375 28.93 -1.56 -1.69
C GLN A 375 27.64 -0.85 -1.28
N LYS A 376 26.91 -0.27 -2.24
CA LYS A 376 25.64 0.42 -1.95
C LYS A 376 24.58 -0.52 -1.38
N ASN A 377 24.54 -1.78 -1.84
CA ASN A 377 23.67 -2.80 -1.25
C ASN A 377 24.02 -3.05 0.22
N ARG A 378 25.30 -3.26 0.54
CA ARG A 378 25.75 -3.45 1.93
C ARG A 378 25.45 -2.25 2.81
N GLU A 379 25.70 -1.03 2.33
CA GLU A 379 25.38 0.21 3.05
C GLU A 379 23.89 0.29 3.39
N GLN A 380 23.00 -0.01 2.44
CA GLN A 380 21.56 -0.03 2.68
C GLN A 380 21.14 -1.12 3.67
N ILE A 381 21.65 -2.34 3.50
CA ILE A 381 21.35 -3.46 4.40
C ILE A 381 21.83 -3.13 5.82
N ASN A 382 23.01 -2.53 5.99
CA ASN A 382 23.53 -2.13 7.30
C ASN A 382 22.64 -1.08 7.99
N LEU A 383 22.05 -0.14 7.24
CA LEU A 383 21.07 0.80 7.81
C LEU A 383 19.82 0.07 8.32
N ILE A 384 19.33 -0.92 7.56
CA ILE A 384 18.17 -1.74 7.95
C ILE A 384 18.51 -2.54 9.21
N LEU A 385 19.63 -3.28 9.20
CA LEU A 385 20.07 -4.13 10.32
C LEU A 385 20.40 -3.31 11.57
N SER A 386 20.96 -2.10 11.42
CA SER A 386 21.15 -1.18 12.54
C SER A 386 19.82 -0.77 13.18
N GLY A 387 18.81 -0.46 12.36
CA GLY A 387 17.46 -0.18 12.84
C GLY A 387 16.81 -1.37 13.54
N TRP A 388 16.96 -2.57 12.96
CA TRP A 388 16.47 -3.83 13.51
C TRP A 388 17.14 -4.18 14.84
N GLY A 389 18.45 -4.00 14.95
CA GLY A 389 19.21 -4.22 16.19
C GLY A 389 18.72 -3.34 17.32
N LYS A 390 18.52 -2.03 17.06
CA LYS A 390 17.94 -1.08 18.04
C LYS A 390 16.52 -1.49 18.47
N TYR A 391 15.74 -2.02 17.53
CA TYR A 391 14.41 -2.55 17.84
C TYR A 391 14.50 -3.75 18.78
N LYS A 392 15.27 -4.79 18.41
CA LYS A 392 15.50 -6.00 19.23
C LYS A 392 15.99 -5.66 20.64
N GLU A 393 17.00 -4.79 20.75
CA GLU A 393 17.60 -4.40 22.04
C GLU A 393 16.56 -3.81 23.00
N LYS A 394 15.69 -2.92 22.50
CA LYS A 394 14.70 -2.24 23.34
C LYS A 394 13.55 -3.14 23.78
N ILE A 395 13.19 -4.14 22.97
CA ILE A 395 12.08 -5.05 23.32
C ILE A 395 12.54 -6.30 24.06
N LYS A 396 13.85 -6.58 24.13
CA LYS A 396 14.42 -7.75 24.80
C LYS A 396 13.90 -7.95 26.23
N SER A 397 13.95 -6.89 27.05
CA SER A 397 13.49 -6.96 28.45
C SER A 397 12.02 -7.35 28.60
N ARG A 398 11.16 -6.96 27.65
CA ARG A 398 9.73 -7.33 27.65
C ARG A 398 9.52 -8.81 27.34
N TYR A 399 10.32 -9.36 26.43
CA TYR A 399 10.24 -10.77 26.05
C TYR A 399 10.77 -11.68 27.16
N ASP A 400 11.81 -11.22 27.88
CA ASP A 400 12.30 -11.88 29.10
C ASP A 400 11.19 -12.01 30.16
N ASP A 401 10.40 -10.95 30.38
CA ASP A 401 9.24 -10.96 31.30
C ASP A 401 8.12 -11.93 30.87
N LEU A 402 7.90 -12.05 29.56
CA LEU A 402 6.86 -12.93 28.99
C LEU A 402 7.30 -14.40 28.90
N LYS A 403 8.57 -14.72 29.22
CA LYS A 403 9.20 -16.04 28.97
C LYS A 403 9.06 -16.49 27.51
N VAL A 404 8.91 -15.53 26.60
CA VAL A 404 8.92 -15.76 25.15
C VAL A 404 10.31 -15.37 24.70
N ASP A 405 11.01 -16.26 24.01
CA ASP A 405 12.38 -15.99 23.62
C ASP A 405 12.45 -14.85 22.58
N SER A 406 13.05 -13.72 22.96
CA SER A 406 13.25 -12.54 22.10
C SER A 406 14.12 -12.82 20.88
N ASP A 407 14.88 -13.92 20.88
CA ASP A 407 15.63 -14.37 19.70
C ASP A 407 14.74 -15.03 18.63
N HIS A 408 13.44 -15.19 18.89
CA HIS A 408 12.48 -15.77 17.95
C HIS A 408 11.78 -14.75 17.04
N ILE A 409 12.11 -13.45 17.14
CA ILE A 409 11.66 -12.48 16.12
C ILE A 409 12.67 -12.39 14.98
N GLU A 410 12.17 -12.50 13.76
CA GLU A 410 12.99 -12.68 12.56
C GLU A 410 12.76 -11.57 11.55
N LEU A 411 13.86 -11.09 10.95
CA LEU A 411 13.83 -10.22 9.78
C LEU A 411 14.54 -10.94 8.64
N LYS A 412 13.84 -11.05 7.53
CA LYS A 412 14.37 -11.54 6.26
C LYS A 412 14.20 -10.44 5.22
N LEU A 413 15.14 -10.36 4.29
CA LEU A 413 15.20 -9.31 3.29
C LEU A 413 14.98 -9.90 1.91
N VAL A 414 14.07 -9.26 1.16
CA VAL A 414 13.72 -9.61 -0.21
C VAL A 414 14.14 -8.46 -1.13
N ALA A 415 14.98 -8.76 -2.12
CA ALA A 415 15.45 -7.76 -3.07
C ALA A 415 14.36 -7.46 -4.11
N HIS A 416 13.81 -6.26 -4.05
CA HIS A 416 12.62 -5.83 -4.79
C HIS A 416 12.99 -5.03 -6.05
N PHE A 417 13.00 -5.71 -7.20
CA PHE A 417 13.28 -5.08 -8.49
C PHE A 417 12.06 -4.30 -9.01
N ILE A 418 12.30 -3.17 -9.68
CA ILE A 418 11.26 -2.22 -10.08
C ILE A 418 10.96 -2.35 -11.57
N LYS A 419 9.70 -2.60 -11.93
CA LYS A 419 9.14 -2.50 -13.28
C LYS A 419 9.17 -1.06 -13.76
N GLN A 420 9.48 -0.85 -15.03
CA GLN A 420 9.62 0.47 -15.63
C GLN A 420 9.16 0.45 -17.08
N SER A 421 8.45 1.49 -17.48
CA SER A 421 8.10 1.76 -18.87
C SER A 421 9.33 1.76 -19.78
N ASP A 422 9.12 1.35 -21.04
CA ASP A 422 10.19 1.34 -22.02
C ASP A 422 10.50 2.77 -22.49
N SER A 423 11.67 3.28 -22.10
CA SER A 423 12.14 4.61 -22.48
C SER A 423 12.71 4.70 -23.91
N ASN A 424 12.80 3.58 -24.63
CA ASN A 424 13.33 3.54 -26.00
C ASN A 424 12.19 3.57 -27.02
N ILE A 425 11.79 4.78 -27.40
CA ILE A 425 11.03 5.01 -28.64
C ILE A 425 11.97 5.84 -29.51
N SER A 426 12.69 5.24 -30.45
CA SER A 426 13.45 6.02 -31.42
C SER A 426 13.27 5.58 -32.85
N THR A 427 13.25 6.63 -33.69
CA THR A 427 13.65 6.73 -35.10
C THR A 427 12.77 6.04 -36.15
N ASP A 428 12.65 6.71 -37.30
CA ASP A 428 11.80 6.38 -38.45
C ASP A 428 12.28 5.16 -39.27
N THR A 429 13.29 4.43 -38.79
CA THR A 429 13.86 3.25 -39.44
C THR A 429 13.22 1.96 -38.91
N ASP A 430 12.98 0.98 -39.79
CA ASP A 430 12.43 -0.34 -39.43
C ASP A 430 13.51 -1.27 -38.86
N ASP A 431 14.22 -0.78 -37.85
CA ASP A 431 15.37 -1.47 -37.28
C ASP A 431 14.93 -2.54 -36.27
N PHE A 432 15.76 -3.57 -36.14
CA PHE A 432 15.66 -4.55 -35.06
C PHE A 432 15.91 -3.84 -33.73
N PHE A 433 14.98 -3.99 -32.80
CA PHE A 433 14.98 -3.33 -31.50
C PHE A 433 14.53 -4.30 -30.41
N ILE A 434 15.27 -4.33 -29.30
CA ILE A 434 14.92 -5.14 -28.13
C ILE A 434 14.19 -4.26 -27.11
N PRO A 435 12.90 -4.53 -26.82
CA PRO A 435 12.15 -3.82 -25.79
C PRO A 435 12.84 -3.84 -24.44
N HIS A 436 12.69 -2.75 -23.72
CA HIS A 436 13.21 -2.53 -22.37
C HIS A 436 14.73 -2.71 -22.28
N THR A 437 15.48 -2.46 -23.35
CA THR A 437 16.95 -2.66 -23.37
C THR A 437 17.66 -1.97 -22.19
N ARG A 438 17.28 -0.71 -21.87
CA ARG A 438 17.88 0.02 -20.74
C ARG A 438 17.56 -0.66 -19.40
N LEU A 439 16.30 -1.04 -19.19
CA LEU A 439 15.87 -1.75 -17.99
C LEU A 439 16.60 -3.10 -17.88
N ARG A 440 16.60 -3.93 -18.93
CA ARG A 440 17.31 -5.22 -18.97
C ARG A 440 18.78 -5.07 -18.56
N LYS A 441 19.51 -4.08 -19.10
CA LYS A 441 20.91 -3.81 -18.71
C LYS A 441 21.04 -3.43 -17.22
N SER A 442 20.17 -2.55 -16.73
CA SER A 442 20.12 -2.14 -15.32
C SER A 442 19.82 -3.32 -14.38
N LEU A 443 18.87 -4.18 -14.75
CA LEU A 443 18.52 -5.40 -14.04
C LEU A 443 19.72 -6.34 -13.91
N TRP A 444 20.47 -6.56 -14.99
CA TRP A 444 21.68 -7.37 -14.98
C TRP A 444 22.76 -6.81 -14.05
N GLN A 445 23.01 -5.51 -14.11
CA GLN A 445 24.00 -4.86 -13.24
C GLN A 445 23.62 -5.01 -11.75
N LYS A 446 22.35 -4.79 -11.41
CA LYS A 446 21.83 -4.97 -10.04
C LYS A 446 21.89 -6.42 -9.60
N ALA A 447 21.52 -7.37 -10.46
CA ALA A 447 21.59 -8.79 -10.15
C ALA A 447 23.02 -9.25 -9.86
N ALA A 448 24.00 -8.85 -10.67
CA ALA A 448 25.41 -9.14 -10.44
C ALA A 448 25.90 -8.54 -9.11
N ALA A 449 25.54 -7.29 -8.82
CA ALA A 449 25.88 -6.64 -7.55
C ALA A 449 25.25 -7.36 -6.34
N LEU A 450 24.02 -7.86 -6.50
CA LEU A 450 23.27 -8.55 -5.46
C LEU A 450 23.87 -9.94 -5.17
N ILE A 451 24.32 -10.68 -6.19
CA ILE A 451 25.00 -11.98 -6.03
C ILE A 451 26.26 -11.83 -5.18
N VAL A 452 27.11 -10.85 -5.49
CA VAL A 452 28.32 -10.57 -4.68
C VAL A 452 27.95 -10.22 -3.24
N THR A 453 26.83 -9.52 -3.04
CA THR A 453 26.33 -9.17 -1.69
C THR A 453 25.83 -10.41 -0.95
N LYS A 454 25.09 -11.32 -1.63
CA LYS A 454 24.59 -12.58 -1.07
C LYS A 454 25.72 -13.50 -0.60
N ASN A 455 26.84 -13.52 -1.31
CA ASN A 455 27.99 -14.34 -0.96
C ASN A 455 28.79 -13.80 0.24
N HIS A 456 28.48 -12.60 0.74
CA HIS A 456 29.08 -12.05 1.94
C HIS A 456 28.31 -12.53 3.19
N THR A 457 28.93 -13.35 4.03
CA THR A 457 28.31 -14.06 5.17
C THR A 457 27.41 -13.17 6.04
N GLU A 458 27.90 -12.00 6.46
CA GLU A 458 27.17 -11.08 7.34
C GLU A 458 25.83 -10.58 6.76
N HIS A 459 25.77 -10.29 5.46
CA HIS A 459 24.60 -9.71 4.80
C HIS A 459 23.74 -10.80 4.15
N GLY A 460 24.38 -11.81 3.58
CA GLY A 460 23.77 -12.89 2.82
C GLY A 460 22.85 -13.80 3.64
N GLN A 461 23.00 -13.85 4.96
CA GLN A 461 22.12 -14.59 5.87
C GLN A 461 20.72 -13.95 6.01
N TYR A 462 20.62 -12.64 5.80
CA TYR A 462 19.35 -11.91 5.84
C TYR A 462 18.68 -11.88 4.48
N LEU A 463 19.47 -11.89 3.40
CA LEU A 463 18.98 -11.82 2.03
C LEU A 463 18.48 -13.21 1.57
N THR A 464 17.16 -13.42 1.59
CA THR A 464 16.55 -14.73 1.33
C THR A 464 15.80 -14.82 0.02
N GLY A 465 15.25 -13.72 -0.48
CA GLY A 465 14.40 -13.74 -1.65
C GLY A 465 14.63 -12.63 -2.67
N VAL A 466 14.01 -12.80 -3.83
CA VAL A 466 13.96 -11.83 -4.92
C VAL A 466 12.51 -11.57 -5.28
N ASP A 467 12.17 -10.31 -5.50
CA ASP A 467 10.85 -9.87 -5.96
C ASP A 467 10.97 -8.96 -7.19
N ALA A 468 9.89 -8.83 -7.97
CA ALA A 468 9.72 -7.73 -8.89
C ALA A 468 8.28 -7.20 -8.89
N ALA A 469 8.15 -5.89 -8.77
CA ALA A 469 6.88 -5.18 -8.69
C ALA A 469 6.98 -3.75 -9.24
N SER A 470 6.03 -2.89 -8.86
CA SER A 470 5.65 -1.64 -9.53
C SER A 470 4.65 -1.92 -10.66
N ASN A 471 4.39 -0.90 -11.50
CA ASN A 471 3.29 -0.93 -12.44
C ASN A 471 3.37 -2.17 -13.36
N GLU A 472 2.38 -3.06 -13.26
CA GLU A 472 2.35 -4.33 -13.99
C GLU A 472 2.16 -4.14 -15.49
N LEU A 473 1.48 -3.07 -15.90
CA LEU A 473 1.19 -2.74 -17.30
C LEU A 473 2.43 -2.21 -18.03
N GLU A 474 3.45 -1.74 -17.30
CA GLU A 474 4.66 -1.14 -17.87
C GLU A 474 5.73 -2.18 -18.27
N THR A 475 5.77 -3.35 -17.61
CA THR A 475 6.82 -4.35 -17.86
C THR A 475 6.34 -5.80 -17.72
N PRO A 476 6.40 -6.60 -18.80
CA PRO A 476 5.98 -8.00 -18.75
C PRO A 476 7.03 -8.92 -18.10
N PRO A 477 6.65 -10.12 -17.62
CA PRO A 477 7.56 -11.09 -16.98
C PRO A 477 8.79 -11.47 -17.81
N GLU A 478 8.68 -11.52 -19.15
CA GLU A 478 9.79 -11.83 -20.06
C GLU A 478 11.02 -10.89 -19.91
N VAL A 479 10.83 -9.69 -19.35
CA VAL A 479 11.92 -8.75 -19.11
C VAL A 479 12.81 -9.20 -17.96
N PHE A 480 12.22 -9.83 -16.95
CA PHE A 480 12.87 -10.29 -15.73
C PHE A 480 13.33 -11.76 -15.82
N ALA A 481 12.73 -12.56 -16.70
CA ALA A 481 13.02 -13.98 -16.85
C ALA A 481 14.53 -14.34 -16.88
N PRO A 482 15.40 -13.62 -17.63
CA PRO A 482 16.83 -13.92 -17.62
C PRO A 482 17.50 -13.71 -16.26
N ILE A 483 17.17 -12.62 -15.56
CA ILE A 483 17.80 -12.32 -14.27
C ILE A 483 17.28 -13.23 -13.15
N TYR A 484 16.01 -13.69 -13.22
CA TYR A 484 15.47 -14.65 -12.25
C TYR A 484 16.22 -15.98 -12.33
N ARG A 485 16.40 -16.53 -13.55
CA ARG A 485 17.21 -17.75 -13.75
C ARG A 485 18.66 -17.55 -13.33
N HIS A 486 19.26 -16.41 -13.65
CA HIS A 486 20.64 -16.10 -13.25
C HIS A 486 20.80 -16.02 -11.73
N LEU A 487 19.90 -15.34 -11.02
CA LEU A 487 19.91 -15.25 -9.56
C LEU A 487 19.70 -16.63 -8.93
N ARG A 488 18.79 -17.45 -9.48
CA ARG A 488 18.54 -18.81 -8.99
C ARG A 488 19.78 -19.69 -9.07
N ASN A 489 20.48 -19.64 -10.20
CA ASN A 489 21.75 -20.37 -10.39
C ASN A 489 22.91 -19.85 -9.53
N ASN A 490 22.74 -18.71 -8.86
CA ASN A 490 23.76 -18.06 -8.03
C ASN A 490 23.33 -17.93 -6.55
N GLY A 491 22.55 -18.89 -6.05
CA GLY A 491 22.32 -19.07 -4.61
C GLY A 491 21.07 -18.41 -4.04
N PHE A 492 20.17 -17.90 -4.89
CA PHE A 492 18.81 -17.52 -4.47
C PHE A 492 17.85 -18.68 -4.66
N SER A 493 17.10 -19.03 -3.62
CA SER A 493 16.14 -20.14 -3.64
C SER A 493 14.69 -19.69 -3.72
N HIS A 494 14.40 -18.45 -3.31
CA HIS A 494 13.03 -17.98 -3.11
C HIS A 494 12.72 -16.77 -3.99
N PHE A 495 11.62 -16.85 -4.73
CA PHE A 495 11.20 -15.83 -5.68
C PHE A 495 9.73 -15.46 -5.49
N THR A 496 9.44 -14.18 -5.66
CA THR A 496 8.10 -13.61 -5.74
C THR A 496 8.02 -12.75 -6.99
N TYR A 497 6.83 -12.62 -7.56
CA TYR A 497 6.57 -11.67 -8.65
C TYR A 497 5.16 -11.14 -8.52
N HIS A 498 4.97 -9.82 -8.60
CA HIS A 498 3.63 -9.25 -8.67
C HIS A 498 3.04 -9.50 -10.05
N ALA A 499 1.91 -10.19 -10.10
CA ALA A 499 1.15 -10.37 -11.33
C ALA A 499 -0.33 -10.54 -11.04
N GLY A 500 -1.14 -9.93 -11.90
CA GLY A 500 -2.60 -10.01 -11.83
C GLY A 500 -3.20 -9.08 -10.78
N GLU A 501 -2.47 -8.09 -10.26
CA GLU A 501 -3.04 -7.03 -9.42
C GLU A 501 -3.77 -5.98 -10.25
N ASP A 502 -3.12 -5.51 -11.32
CA ASP A 502 -3.60 -4.47 -12.23
C ASP A 502 -3.52 -4.98 -13.68
N PHE A 503 -4.62 -4.85 -14.42
CA PHE A 503 -4.78 -5.44 -15.75
C PHE A 503 -5.91 -4.74 -16.51
N HIS A 504 -5.84 -4.65 -17.85
CA HIS A 504 -6.96 -4.10 -18.62
C HIS A 504 -8.15 -5.07 -18.65
N HIS A 505 -7.90 -6.31 -19.06
CA HIS A 505 -8.88 -7.39 -19.14
C HIS A 505 -8.48 -8.54 -18.21
N ILE A 506 -9.43 -9.25 -17.58
CA ILE A 506 -9.14 -10.37 -16.66
C ILE A 506 -8.16 -11.36 -17.28
N VAL A 507 -8.39 -11.73 -18.54
CA VAL A 507 -7.52 -12.64 -19.30
C VAL A 507 -6.07 -12.15 -19.38
N GLY A 508 -5.83 -10.85 -19.52
CA GLY A 508 -4.49 -10.27 -19.51
C GLY A 508 -3.80 -10.41 -18.14
N GLY A 509 -4.54 -10.24 -17.05
CA GLY A 509 -4.05 -10.52 -15.70
C GLY A 509 -3.74 -12.01 -15.49
N LEU A 510 -4.61 -12.91 -15.98
CA LEU A 510 -4.37 -14.36 -15.97
C LEU A 510 -3.12 -14.74 -16.78
N ARG A 511 -2.94 -14.13 -17.96
CA ARG A 511 -1.76 -14.32 -18.80
C ARG A 511 -0.50 -13.88 -18.06
N ALA A 512 -0.50 -12.69 -17.46
CA ALA A 512 0.64 -12.17 -16.71
C ALA A 512 1.05 -13.11 -15.56
N MET A 513 0.07 -13.66 -14.83
CA MET A 513 0.32 -14.65 -13.78
C MET A 513 0.93 -15.95 -14.36
N TYR A 514 0.37 -16.47 -15.45
CA TYR A 514 0.92 -17.66 -16.12
C TYR A 514 2.35 -17.43 -16.64
N GLU A 515 2.59 -16.29 -17.31
CA GLU A 515 3.90 -15.89 -17.80
C GLU A 515 4.88 -15.72 -16.65
N ALA A 516 4.48 -15.15 -15.51
CA ALA A 516 5.34 -15.08 -14.33
C ALA A 516 5.80 -16.47 -13.90
N VAL A 517 4.90 -17.45 -13.79
CA VAL A 517 5.27 -18.81 -13.40
C VAL A 517 6.14 -19.51 -14.45
N ASP A 518 5.75 -19.52 -15.73
CA ASP A 518 6.47 -20.26 -16.77
C ASP A 518 7.78 -19.57 -17.19
N PHE A 519 7.78 -18.24 -17.34
CA PHE A 519 8.91 -17.52 -17.92
C PHE A 519 9.99 -17.26 -16.88
N LEU A 520 9.61 -16.88 -15.66
CA LEU A 520 10.56 -16.70 -14.54
C LEU A 520 10.96 -18.04 -13.91
N ASP A 521 10.36 -19.13 -14.37
CA ASP A 521 10.59 -20.49 -13.90
C ASP A 521 10.35 -20.62 -12.39
N LEU A 522 9.23 -20.04 -11.91
CA LEU A 522 8.85 -20.12 -10.49
C LEU A 522 8.61 -21.58 -10.08
N LYS A 523 9.08 -21.92 -8.89
CA LYS A 523 9.11 -23.27 -8.32
C LYS A 523 8.11 -23.41 -7.18
N ALA A 524 7.94 -24.63 -6.69
CA ALA A 524 7.18 -24.91 -5.48
C ALA A 524 7.69 -24.04 -4.31
N GLY A 525 6.77 -23.31 -3.68
CA GLY A 525 7.08 -22.35 -2.60
C GLY A 525 7.41 -20.93 -3.07
N ASP A 526 7.67 -20.70 -4.37
CA ASP A 526 7.72 -19.35 -4.93
C ASP A 526 6.31 -18.72 -4.95
N ARG A 527 6.26 -17.39 -5.00
CA ARG A 527 5.05 -16.62 -4.72
C ARG A 527 4.60 -15.74 -5.89
N ILE A 528 3.28 -15.55 -6.00
CA ILE A 528 2.68 -14.49 -6.81
C ILE A 528 2.05 -13.46 -5.87
N GLY A 529 2.44 -12.20 -6.05
CA GLY A 529 1.85 -11.04 -5.35
C GLY A 529 0.42 -10.78 -5.83
N HIS A 530 -0.52 -10.59 -4.90
CA HIS A 530 -1.94 -10.28 -5.10
C HIS A 530 -2.75 -11.36 -5.83
N GLY A 531 -2.54 -11.54 -7.14
CA GLY A 531 -3.31 -12.46 -7.98
C GLY A 531 -4.80 -12.13 -8.11
N THR A 532 -5.17 -10.85 -8.03
CA THR A 532 -6.56 -10.37 -8.14
C THR A 532 -7.27 -10.91 -9.39
N ALA A 533 -6.60 -10.97 -10.56
CA ALA A 533 -7.17 -11.45 -11.82
C ALA A 533 -7.67 -12.90 -11.74
N MET A 534 -6.94 -13.77 -11.04
CA MET A 534 -7.36 -15.16 -10.79
C MET A 534 -8.50 -15.24 -9.78
N GLY A 535 -8.58 -14.25 -8.87
CA GLY A 535 -9.45 -14.20 -7.70
C GLY A 535 -10.83 -13.58 -7.92
N ILE A 536 -10.89 -12.46 -8.62
CA ILE A 536 -12.04 -11.55 -8.66
C ILE A 536 -13.26 -12.16 -9.37
N SER A 537 -14.47 -11.78 -8.93
CA SER A 537 -15.70 -12.11 -9.66
C SER A 537 -15.71 -11.38 -11.02
N PRO A 538 -15.88 -12.11 -12.14
CA PRO A 538 -16.07 -11.50 -13.46
C PRO A 538 -17.23 -10.50 -13.51
N GLU A 539 -18.31 -10.75 -12.76
CA GLU A 539 -19.45 -9.84 -12.66
C GLU A 539 -19.06 -8.52 -11.98
N LEU A 540 -18.32 -8.59 -10.87
CA LEU A 540 -17.83 -7.41 -10.15
C LEU A 540 -16.86 -6.60 -11.04
N TRP A 541 -15.88 -7.26 -11.64
CA TRP A 541 -14.93 -6.62 -12.55
C TRP A 541 -15.63 -5.94 -13.73
N HIS A 542 -16.58 -6.63 -14.37
CA HIS A 542 -17.34 -6.08 -15.48
C HIS A 542 -18.20 -4.88 -15.04
N GLY A 543 -18.83 -4.96 -13.87
CA GLY A 543 -19.63 -3.87 -13.30
C GLY A 543 -18.83 -2.59 -13.05
N HIS A 544 -17.55 -2.72 -12.66
CA HIS A 544 -16.66 -1.58 -12.42
C HIS A 544 -15.92 -1.09 -13.67
N THR A 545 -15.60 -1.98 -14.61
CA THR A 545 -14.90 -1.64 -15.86
C THR A 545 -15.84 -1.07 -16.93
N GLY A 546 -17.09 -1.52 -16.95
CA GLY A 546 -18.08 -1.19 -17.97
C GLY A 546 -18.02 -2.13 -19.18
N ASN A 547 -18.73 -1.74 -20.26
CA ASN A 547 -18.90 -2.59 -21.46
C ASN A 547 -17.71 -2.61 -22.40
N PHE A 548 -16.84 -1.62 -22.31
CA PHE A 548 -15.74 -1.44 -23.25
C PHE A 548 -14.47 -1.03 -22.52
N LEU A 549 -13.34 -1.50 -23.03
CA LEU A 549 -12.01 -1.11 -22.59
C LEU A 549 -11.11 -0.83 -23.79
N PHE A 550 -9.94 -0.25 -23.52
CA PHE A 550 -8.95 0.11 -24.53
C PHE A 550 -7.62 -0.54 -24.19
N LEU A 551 -7.06 -1.30 -25.12
CA LEU A 551 -5.76 -1.98 -24.98
C LEU A 551 -5.02 -1.99 -26.31
N ASN A 552 -3.74 -2.35 -26.27
CA ASN A 552 -2.94 -2.48 -27.49
C ASN A 552 -3.44 -3.70 -28.29
N LYS A 553 -3.53 -3.58 -29.62
CA LYS A 553 -3.95 -4.68 -30.50
C LYS A 553 -3.12 -5.95 -30.27
N GLY A 554 -1.83 -5.77 -30.04
CA GLY A 554 -0.92 -6.87 -29.77
C GLY A 554 -1.07 -7.47 -28.37
N GLU A 555 -1.38 -6.66 -27.37
CA GLU A 555 -1.71 -7.16 -26.03
C GLU A 555 -2.96 -8.04 -26.09
N TRP A 556 -3.96 -7.60 -26.86
CA TRP A 556 -5.15 -8.42 -27.10
C TRP A 556 -4.83 -9.71 -27.84
N LEU A 557 -3.99 -9.67 -28.88
CA LEU A 557 -3.52 -10.89 -29.56
C LEU A 557 -2.87 -11.85 -28.57
N ASP A 558 -1.97 -11.38 -27.70
CA ASP A 558 -1.30 -12.22 -26.71
C ASP A 558 -2.28 -12.83 -25.71
N ASP A 559 -3.29 -12.07 -25.26
CA ASP A 559 -4.36 -12.56 -24.37
C ASP A 559 -5.19 -13.68 -25.04
N LEU A 560 -5.49 -13.54 -26.34
CA LEU A 560 -6.19 -14.57 -27.12
C LEU A 560 -5.32 -15.82 -27.30
N LEU A 561 -4.04 -15.66 -27.67
CA LEU A 561 -3.10 -16.77 -27.83
C LEU A 561 -2.93 -17.54 -26.51
N PHE A 562 -2.80 -16.82 -25.39
CA PHE A 562 -2.76 -17.42 -24.05
C PHE A 562 -4.03 -18.20 -23.75
N SER A 563 -5.21 -17.62 -23.99
CA SER A 563 -6.48 -18.29 -23.72
C SER A 563 -6.63 -19.57 -24.52
N ILE A 564 -6.28 -19.55 -25.81
CA ILE A 564 -6.30 -20.74 -26.67
C ILE A 564 -5.34 -21.80 -26.12
N PHE A 565 -4.10 -21.42 -25.80
CA PHE A 565 -3.11 -22.31 -25.22
C PHE A 565 -3.58 -22.94 -23.90
N LEU A 566 -4.18 -22.13 -23.03
CA LEU A 566 -4.65 -22.57 -21.72
C LEU A 566 -5.79 -23.59 -21.86
N ILE A 567 -6.75 -23.32 -22.76
CA ILE A 567 -7.86 -24.23 -23.07
C ILE A 567 -7.33 -25.54 -23.65
N GLU A 568 -6.51 -25.48 -24.70
CA GLU A 568 -5.97 -26.67 -25.36
C GLU A 568 -5.19 -27.60 -24.42
N LYS A 569 -4.50 -27.01 -23.43
CA LYS A 569 -3.61 -27.76 -22.55
C LYS A 569 -4.30 -28.31 -21.31
N TYR A 570 -5.31 -27.61 -20.78
CA TYR A 570 -5.83 -27.89 -19.44
C TYR A 570 -7.36 -27.94 -19.32
N ASP A 571 -8.11 -27.51 -20.35
CA ASP A 571 -9.58 -27.63 -20.33
C ASP A 571 -10.02 -29.07 -20.56
N ASP A 572 -11.19 -29.42 -20.03
CA ASP A 572 -11.80 -30.76 -20.15
C ASP A 572 -12.75 -30.89 -21.34
N GLY A 573 -12.78 -29.89 -22.23
CA GLY A 573 -13.66 -29.80 -23.40
C GLY A 573 -14.82 -28.83 -23.20
N SER A 574 -15.00 -28.25 -22.01
CA SER A 574 -16.06 -27.28 -21.71
C SER A 574 -15.96 -25.96 -22.49
N LEU A 575 -14.78 -25.64 -23.02
CA LEU A 575 -14.48 -24.37 -23.70
C LEU A 575 -14.18 -24.52 -25.21
N VAL A 576 -14.54 -25.64 -25.84
CA VAL A 576 -14.26 -25.91 -27.28
C VAL A 576 -14.86 -24.85 -28.21
N ASN A 577 -16.09 -24.40 -27.94
CA ASN A 577 -16.76 -23.36 -28.72
C ASN A 577 -16.05 -22.01 -28.59
N LEU A 578 -15.61 -21.66 -27.39
CA LEU A 578 -14.82 -20.46 -27.14
C LEU A 578 -13.50 -20.54 -27.90
N SER A 579 -12.75 -21.65 -27.76
CA SER A 579 -11.47 -21.87 -28.45
C SER A 579 -11.56 -21.60 -29.96
N SER A 580 -12.63 -22.06 -30.61
CA SER A 580 -12.84 -21.86 -32.04
C SER A 580 -13.03 -20.39 -32.41
N LYS A 581 -13.80 -19.63 -31.61
CA LYS A 581 -13.98 -18.18 -31.78
C LYS A 581 -12.66 -17.42 -31.57
N LEU A 582 -11.93 -17.76 -30.50
CA LEU A 582 -10.67 -17.12 -30.16
C LEU A 582 -9.62 -17.34 -31.26
N ARG A 583 -9.54 -18.54 -31.83
CA ARG A 583 -8.62 -18.84 -32.95
C ARG A 583 -8.86 -17.94 -34.15
N PHE A 584 -10.13 -17.79 -34.56
CA PHE A 584 -10.48 -16.94 -35.69
C PHE A 584 -10.05 -15.48 -35.46
N GLU A 585 -10.36 -14.93 -34.28
CA GLU A 585 -9.97 -13.56 -33.95
C GLU A 585 -8.46 -13.41 -33.79
N ALA A 586 -7.76 -14.36 -33.18
CA ALA A 586 -6.31 -14.32 -33.03
C ALA A 586 -5.59 -14.35 -34.39
N GLU A 587 -6.03 -15.19 -35.34
CA GLU A 587 -5.45 -15.22 -36.70
C GLU A 587 -5.67 -13.91 -37.44
N LYS A 588 -6.88 -13.32 -37.32
CA LYS A 588 -7.19 -12.00 -37.88
C LYS A 588 -6.28 -10.91 -37.29
N LYS A 589 -6.16 -10.86 -35.96
CA LYS A 589 -5.29 -9.87 -35.27
C LYS A 589 -3.82 -10.06 -35.62
N ALA A 590 -3.35 -11.30 -35.69
CA ALA A 590 -2.00 -11.62 -36.14
C ALA A 590 -1.76 -11.16 -37.58
N SER A 591 -2.70 -11.36 -38.50
CA SER A 591 -2.59 -10.87 -39.87
C SER A 591 -2.50 -9.34 -39.94
N GLU A 592 -3.26 -8.63 -39.11
CA GLU A 592 -3.20 -7.17 -39.01
C GLU A 592 -1.82 -6.69 -38.48
N ILE A 593 -1.28 -7.38 -37.46
CA ILE A 593 -0.03 -7.01 -36.78
C ILE A 593 1.21 -7.43 -37.55
N TYR A 594 1.24 -8.63 -38.14
CA TYR A 594 2.41 -9.16 -38.82
C TYR A 594 2.35 -8.98 -40.34
N GLY A 595 1.17 -8.74 -40.91
CA GLY A 595 0.98 -8.53 -42.36
C GLY A 595 0.92 -9.82 -43.18
N ASN A 596 0.97 -10.99 -42.54
CA ASN A 596 0.88 -12.30 -43.17
C ASN A 596 0.01 -13.23 -42.32
N TYR A 597 -0.53 -14.27 -42.95
CA TYR A 597 -1.23 -15.34 -42.23
C TYR A 597 -0.24 -16.29 -41.56
N PHE A 598 -0.47 -16.58 -40.28
CA PHE A 598 0.26 -17.58 -39.51
C PHE A 598 -0.73 -18.46 -38.77
N HIS A 599 -0.46 -19.76 -38.76
CA HIS A 599 -1.27 -20.70 -37.98
C HIS A 599 -1.02 -20.51 -36.47
N ILE A 600 -2.05 -20.72 -35.66
CA ILE A 600 -2.03 -20.52 -34.20
C ILE A 600 -0.86 -21.21 -33.49
N GLY A 601 -0.50 -22.43 -33.89
CA GLY A 601 0.62 -23.16 -33.29
C GLY A 601 1.96 -22.42 -33.37
N ALA A 602 2.28 -21.81 -34.50
CA ALA A 602 3.50 -21.01 -34.66
C ALA A 602 3.46 -19.71 -33.83
N LEU A 603 2.30 -19.07 -33.74
CA LEU A 603 2.11 -17.86 -32.93
C LEU A 603 2.30 -18.15 -31.43
N ILE A 604 1.67 -19.22 -30.92
CA ILE A 604 1.86 -19.69 -29.54
C ILE A 604 3.31 -20.10 -29.30
N GLY A 605 3.94 -20.80 -30.25
CA GLY A 605 5.35 -21.17 -30.19
C GLY A 605 6.26 -19.95 -30.03
N ALA A 606 6.08 -18.94 -30.88
CA ALA A 606 6.83 -17.68 -30.83
C ALA A 606 6.61 -16.91 -29.51
N TRP A 607 5.36 -16.81 -29.03
CA TRP A 607 5.05 -16.18 -27.74
C TRP A 607 5.79 -16.87 -26.57
N LYS A 608 5.81 -18.21 -26.53
CA LYS A 608 6.51 -18.96 -25.47
C LYS A 608 8.03 -18.83 -25.50
N LEU A 609 8.62 -18.48 -26.64
CA LEU A 609 10.06 -18.24 -26.76
C LEU A 609 10.49 -16.91 -26.15
N ARG A 610 9.56 -15.97 -25.91
CA ARG A 610 9.88 -14.65 -25.33
C ARG A 610 10.49 -14.73 -23.92
N LYS A 611 10.34 -15.86 -23.22
CA LYS A 611 10.98 -16.11 -21.92
C LYS A 611 12.51 -16.14 -21.96
N PHE A 612 13.10 -16.35 -23.12
CA PHE A 612 14.55 -16.40 -23.30
C PHE A 612 15.14 -15.01 -23.53
N CYS A 613 16.41 -14.82 -23.17
CA CYS A 613 17.06 -13.54 -23.34
C CYS A 613 17.21 -13.16 -24.84
N PRO A 614 16.60 -12.05 -25.31
CA PRO A 614 16.65 -11.69 -26.72
C PRO A 614 18.06 -11.35 -27.22
N PHE A 615 18.95 -10.85 -26.35
CA PHE A 615 20.36 -10.60 -26.67
C PHE A 615 21.14 -11.88 -27.02
N HIS A 616 20.69 -13.04 -26.53
CA HIS A 616 21.31 -14.35 -26.81
C HIS A 616 20.66 -15.04 -28.00
N MET A 617 19.33 -14.90 -28.15
CA MET A 617 18.62 -15.45 -29.30
C MET A 617 18.97 -14.75 -30.60
N PHE A 618 19.21 -13.43 -30.54
CA PHE A 618 19.54 -12.59 -31.69
C PHE A 618 20.77 -11.71 -31.37
N PRO A 619 21.98 -12.30 -31.37
CA PRO A 619 23.19 -11.55 -31.04
C PRO A 619 23.42 -10.43 -32.05
N VAL A 620 23.62 -9.22 -31.53
CA VAL A 620 24.00 -8.02 -32.30
C VAL A 620 25.42 -7.66 -31.88
N GLU A 621 26.30 -7.32 -32.83
CA GLU A 621 27.75 -7.12 -32.59
C GLU A 621 28.09 -6.09 -31.48
N SER A 622 27.15 -5.24 -31.08
CA SER A 622 27.35 -4.14 -30.11
C SER A 622 26.71 -4.34 -28.72
N SER A 623 26.09 -5.49 -28.42
CA SER A 623 25.28 -5.68 -27.20
C SER A 623 25.90 -6.56 -26.10
N LEU A 624 27.01 -7.26 -26.38
CA LEU A 624 27.66 -8.18 -25.44
C LEU A 624 28.79 -7.49 -24.66
N GLY A 625 28.39 -6.63 -23.74
CA GLY A 625 29.31 -5.90 -22.86
C GLY A 625 29.46 -6.50 -21.46
N HIS A 626 29.13 -7.76 -21.18
CA HIS A 626 29.38 -8.39 -19.87
C HIS A 626 29.57 -9.91 -20.01
N ASN A 627 30.60 -10.46 -19.36
CA ASN A 627 31.18 -11.78 -19.63
C ASN A 627 30.57 -12.98 -18.86
N ASP A 628 29.33 -12.92 -18.37
CA ASP A 628 28.79 -14.08 -17.63
C ASP A 628 27.30 -14.35 -17.88
N TYR A 629 26.98 -14.68 -19.13
CA TYR A 629 25.64 -15.11 -19.56
C TYR A 629 25.55 -16.61 -19.86
N SER A 630 26.48 -17.42 -19.37
CA SER A 630 26.60 -18.84 -19.69
C SER A 630 25.27 -19.61 -19.54
N THR A 631 24.50 -19.31 -18.50
CA THR A 631 23.18 -19.91 -18.23
C THR A 631 22.16 -19.61 -19.34
N GLU A 632 22.04 -18.35 -19.76
CA GLU A 632 21.06 -17.96 -20.78
C GLU A 632 21.42 -18.51 -22.16
N THR A 633 22.71 -18.54 -22.49
CA THR A 633 23.21 -19.17 -23.71
C THR A 633 22.79 -20.64 -23.77
N VAL A 634 22.97 -21.39 -22.68
CA VAL A 634 22.57 -22.81 -22.62
C VAL A 634 21.05 -22.95 -22.77
N ALA A 635 20.27 -22.15 -22.06
CA ALA A 635 18.80 -22.18 -22.15
C ALA A 635 18.31 -21.90 -23.59
N CYS A 636 18.88 -20.89 -24.26
CA CYS A 636 18.55 -20.56 -25.64
C CYS A 636 18.95 -21.70 -26.61
N CYS A 637 20.13 -22.30 -26.45
CA CYS A 637 20.57 -23.43 -27.27
C CYS A 637 19.67 -24.67 -27.13
N GLN A 638 19.11 -24.90 -25.94
CA GLN A 638 18.21 -26.03 -25.68
C GLN A 638 16.81 -25.83 -26.29
N ALA A 639 16.38 -24.58 -26.49
CA ALA A 639 15.02 -24.27 -26.96
C ALA A 639 14.70 -24.81 -28.37
N LYS A 640 15.73 -24.96 -29.23
CA LYS A 640 15.64 -25.48 -30.62
C LYS A 640 14.35 -25.06 -31.36
N PRO A 641 14.06 -23.75 -31.47
CA PRO A 641 12.85 -23.29 -32.13
C PRO A 641 12.86 -23.64 -33.63
N ASP A 642 11.68 -23.94 -34.18
CA ASP A 642 11.57 -24.03 -35.64
C ASP A 642 11.76 -22.64 -36.28
N LYS A 643 12.02 -22.64 -37.60
CA LYS A 643 12.32 -21.41 -38.34
C LYS A 643 11.18 -20.39 -38.27
N ILE A 644 9.92 -20.84 -38.35
CA ILE A 644 8.76 -19.95 -38.38
C ILE A 644 8.59 -19.25 -37.03
N GLN A 645 8.73 -19.99 -35.93
CA GLN A 645 8.65 -19.43 -34.57
C GLN A 645 9.78 -18.43 -34.31
N SER A 646 11.01 -18.75 -34.76
CA SER A 646 12.15 -17.84 -34.66
C SER A 646 11.95 -16.57 -35.48
N ASP A 647 11.42 -16.68 -36.71
CA ASP A 647 11.15 -15.54 -37.59
C ASP A 647 10.04 -14.65 -37.01
N LEU A 648 8.98 -15.24 -36.44
CA LEU A 648 7.91 -14.52 -35.75
C LEU A 648 8.41 -13.78 -34.50
N LEU A 649 9.23 -14.43 -33.67
CA LEU A 649 9.83 -13.78 -32.50
C LEU A 649 10.75 -12.64 -32.92
N LYS A 650 11.54 -12.83 -33.98
CA LYS A 650 12.38 -11.76 -34.52
C LYS A 650 11.54 -10.58 -35.03
N ALA A 651 10.41 -10.85 -35.69
CA ALA A 651 9.48 -9.83 -36.14
C ALA A 651 8.84 -9.07 -34.96
N TYR A 652 8.50 -9.74 -33.86
CA TYR A 652 8.02 -9.09 -32.64
C TYR A 652 8.98 -7.99 -32.12
N TYR A 653 10.28 -8.12 -32.41
CA TYR A 653 11.33 -7.16 -32.09
C TYR A 653 11.67 -6.17 -33.22
N THR A 654 10.77 -5.91 -34.17
CA THR A 654 10.98 -4.84 -35.18
C THR A 654 10.06 -3.65 -34.94
N GLN A 655 10.55 -2.47 -35.31
CA GLN A 655 9.83 -1.21 -35.08
C GLN A 655 8.50 -1.13 -35.83
N SER A 656 8.41 -1.65 -37.06
CA SER A 656 7.15 -1.69 -37.82
C SER A 656 6.08 -2.57 -37.18
N ILE A 657 6.48 -3.71 -36.60
CA ILE A 657 5.57 -4.62 -35.89
C ILE A 657 5.15 -3.97 -34.58
N LYS A 658 6.08 -3.39 -33.81
CA LYS A 658 5.79 -2.68 -32.57
C LYS A 658 4.79 -1.54 -32.77
N LYS A 659 4.96 -0.73 -33.82
CA LYS A 659 3.99 0.33 -34.17
C LYS A 659 2.58 -0.21 -34.41
N ARG A 660 2.44 -1.37 -35.07
CA ARG A 660 1.14 -2.02 -35.32
C ARG A 660 0.58 -2.70 -34.07
N TYR A 661 1.46 -3.27 -33.25
CA TYR A 661 1.15 -3.89 -31.97
C TYR A 661 0.54 -2.87 -31.00
N ASP A 662 1.11 -1.67 -30.90
CA ASP A 662 0.71 -0.61 -29.96
C ASP A 662 -0.50 0.23 -30.41
N ILE A 663 -1.10 -0.09 -31.56
CA ILE A 663 -2.35 0.54 -31.96
C ILE A 663 -3.41 0.21 -30.91
N LYS A 664 -3.99 1.26 -30.32
CA LYS A 664 -5.10 1.11 -29.37
C LYS A 664 -6.35 0.61 -30.07
N GLU A 665 -6.98 -0.40 -29.48
CA GLU A 665 -8.23 -0.98 -29.94
C GLU A 665 -9.29 -0.93 -28.84
N LYS A 666 -10.52 -0.63 -29.23
CA LYS A 666 -11.70 -0.69 -28.36
C LYS A 666 -12.22 -2.12 -28.35
N ILE A 667 -12.22 -2.77 -27.20
CA ILE A 667 -12.69 -4.15 -27.02
C ILE A 667 -13.90 -4.18 -26.10
N GLU A 668 -14.88 -5.00 -26.45
CA GLU A 668 -16.02 -5.33 -25.60
C GLU A 668 -15.60 -6.30 -24.51
N THR A 669 -15.85 -5.95 -23.25
CA THR A 669 -15.42 -6.74 -22.08
C THR A 669 -15.99 -8.15 -22.06
N LEU A 670 -17.20 -8.34 -22.60
CA LEU A 670 -17.87 -9.64 -22.73
C LEU A 670 -18.18 -10.00 -24.19
N GLY A 671 -17.42 -9.44 -25.15
CA GLY A 671 -17.66 -9.66 -26.58
C GLY A 671 -17.30 -11.07 -27.04
N LEU A 672 -16.08 -11.53 -26.74
CA LEU A 672 -15.63 -12.89 -27.06
C LEU A 672 -15.85 -13.88 -25.92
N PHE A 673 -15.80 -13.38 -24.69
CA PHE A 673 -15.89 -14.19 -23.47
C PHE A 673 -17.22 -13.93 -22.78
N SER A 674 -17.93 -15.00 -22.40
CA SER A 674 -19.02 -14.90 -21.43
C SER A 674 -18.48 -14.86 -19.99
N LEU A 675 -19.33 -14.51 -19.03
CA LEU A 675 -18.97 -14.58 -17.60
C LEU A 675 -18.54 -15.99 -17.19
N ASP A 676 -19.23 -17.02 -17.70
CA ASP A 676 -18.92 -18.43 -17.43
C ASP A 676 -17.56 -18.84 -18.03
N ASP A 677 -17.23 -18.34 -19.23
CA ASP A 677 -15.92 -18.56 -19.84
C ASP A 677 -14.78 -18.00 -18.97
N LEU A 678 -14.96 -16.79 -18.45
CA LEU A 678 -13.97 -16.14 -17.57
C LEU A 678 -13.79 -16.93 -16.26
N TRP A 679 -14.90 -17.39 -15.65
CA TRP A 679 -14.84 -18.25 -14.46
C TRP A 679 -14.05 -19.53 -14.72
N LYS A 680 -14.31 -20.22 -15.84
CA LYS A 680 -13.60 -21.45 -16.19
C LYS A 680 -12.11 -21.22 -16.41
N LEU A 681 -11.72 -20.14 -17.10
CA LEU A 681 -10.32 -19.78 -17.29
C LEU A 681 -9.59 -19.50 -15.97
N GLN A 682 -10.24 -18.79 -15.04
CA GLN A 682 -9.71 -18.58 -13.68
C GLN A 682 -9.51 -19.90 -12.94
N ILE A 683 -10.47 -20.82 -12.99
CA ILE A 683 -10.39 -22.15 -12.35
C ILE A 683 -9.25 -22.98 -12.95
N ILE A 684 -9.08 -22.94 -14.27
CA ILE A 684 -7.99 -23.64 -14.95
C ILE A 684 -6.63 -23.11 -14.46
N LEU A 685 -6.45 -21.78 -14.41
CA LEU A 685 -5.21 -21.20 -13.90
C LEU A 685 -4.99 -21.53 -12.42
N GLN A 686 -6.04 -21.48 -11.60
CA GLN A 686 -5.97 -21.84 -10.18
C GLN A 686 -5.49 -23.28 -9.97
N LYS A 687 -6.01 -24.24 -10.77
CA LYS A 687 -5.55 -25.63 -10.76
C LYS A 687 -4.08 -25.75 -11.17
N TYR A 688 -3.67 -25.03 -12.20
CA TYR A 688 -2.27 -25.00 -12.64
C TYR A 688 -1.34 -24.48 -11.54
N MET A 689 -1.70 -23.37 -10.88
CA MET A 689 -0.94 -22.78 -9.78
C MET A 689 -0.84 -23.73 -8.57
N HIS A 690 -1.96 -24.38 -8.21
CA HIS A 690 -1.99 -25.37 -7.14
C HIS A 690 -1.08 -26.57 -7.43
N GLN A 691 -1.14 -27.13 -8.65
CA GLN A 691 -0.28 -28.24 -9.06
C GLN A 691 1.21 -27.90 -9.06
N LYS A 692 1.54 -26.62 -9.24
CA LYS A 692 2.92 -26.10 -9.20
C LYS A 692 3.36 -25.71 -7.79
N GLU A 693 2.47 -25.80 -6.80
CA GLU A 693 2.69 -25.35 -5.42
C GLU A 693 3.15 -23.88 -5.36
N ILE A 694 2.61 -23.04 -6.25
CA ILE A 694 2.83 -21.60 -6.23
C ILE A 694 1.96 -21.01 -5.14
N VAL A 695 2.54 -20.15 -4.32
CA VAL A 695 1.88 -19.56 -3.16
C VAL A 695 1.31 -18.18 -3.53
N MET A 696 0.10 -17.87 -3.07
CA MET A 696 -0.55 -16.58 -3.29
C MET A 696 -0.34 -15.65 -2.10
N GLU A 697 0.30 -14.51 -2.32
CA GLU A 697 0.37 -13.44 -1.33
C GLU A 697 -0.89 -12.57 -1.44
N VAL A 698 -1.69 -12.51 -0.38
CA VAL A 698 -2.90 -11.67 -0.30
C VAL A 698 -2.63 -10.48 0.62
N LEU A 699 -2.95 -9.27 0.14
CA LEU A 699 -2.67 -8.01 0.81
C LEU A 699 -3.99 -7.21 0.95
N PRO A 700 -4.87 -7.59 1.91
CA PRO A 700 -6.27 -7.20 1.89
C PRO A 700 -6.53 -5.70 1.74
N THR A 701 -5.89 -4.84 2.56
CA THR A 701 -6.10 -3.40 2.45
C THR A 701 -5.54 -2.83 1.14
N SER A 702 -4.37 -3.29 0.69
CA SER A 702 -3.79 -2.87 -0.59
C SER A 702 -4.70 -3.23 -1.76
N ASN A 703 -5.17 -4.49 -1.82
CA ASN A 703 -6.12 -4.95 -2.82
C ASN A 703 -7.41 -4.11 -2.84
N VAL A 704 -7.94 -3.72 -1.68
CA VAL A 704 -9.13 -2.86 -1.58
C VAL A 704 -8.88 -1.43 -2.08
N ARG A 705 -7.65 -0.93 -1.98
CA ARG A 705 -7.32 0.44 -2.39
C ARG A 705 -6.86 0.53 -3.84
N ILE A 706 -6.15 -0.47 -4.34
CA ILE A 706 -5.55 -0.46 -5.67
C ILE A 706 -6.47 -1.14 -6.70
N SER A 707 -6.99 -2.32 -6.39
CA SER A 707 -7.74 -3.13 -7.35
C SER A 707 -9.21 -2.68 -7.46
N TYR A 708 -10.04 -3.51 -8.08
CA TYR A 708 -11.45 -3.24 -8.37
C TYR A 708 -12.41 -3.40 -7.18
N TYR A 709 -11.93 -3.50 -5.94
CA TYR A 709 -12.82 -3.67 -4.78
C TYR A 709 -13.20 -2.32 -4.19
N SER A 710 -14.46 -2.14 -3.79
CA SER A 710 -14.88 -0.96 -3.03
C SER A 710 -14.80 -1.20 -1.52
N GLN A 711 -14.86 -2.46 -1.09
CA GLN A 711 -14.96 -2.86 0.31
C GLN A 711 -14.42 -4.28 0.52
N TYR A 712 -14.01 -4.59 1.75
CA TYR A 712 -13.46 -5.90 2.11
C TYR A 712 -14.39 -7.09 1.82
N SER A 713 -15.72 -6.90 1.83
CA SER A 713 -16.68 -7.97 1.55
C SER A 713 -16.68 -8.45 0.09
N GLU A 714 -16.12 -7.66 -0.83
CA GLU A 714 -16.01 -8.02 -2.24
C GLU A 714 -14.72 -8.80 -2.55
N HIS A 715 -13.82 -8.89 -1.57
CA HIS A 715 -12.48 -9.41 -1.76
C HIS A 715 -12.45 -10.89 -2.17
N HIS A 716 -11.57 -11.25 -3.10
CA HIS A 716 -11.50 -12.62 -3.65
C HIS A 716 -11.11 -13.70 -2.62
N ILE A 717 -10.48 -13.31 -1.52
CA ILE A 717 -10.09 -14.23 -0.42
C ILE A 717 -11.29 -15.06 0.07
N TRP A 718 -12.52 -14.54 0.04
CA TRP A 718 -13.71 -15.28 0.50
C TRP A 718 -14.04 -16.47 -0.40
N ARG A 719 -13.81 -16.34 -1.71
CA ARG A 719 -13.95 -17.45 -2.65
C ARG A 719 -12.85 -18.47 -2.42
N TRP A 720 -11.64 -17.99 -2.25
CA TRP A 720 -10.47 -18.84 -2.00
C TRP A 720 -10.57 -19.64 -0.70
N LEU A 721 -11.10 -19.06 0.38
CA LEU A 721 -11.38 -19.78 1.63
C LEU A 721 -12.61 -20.70 1.56
N GLY A 722 -13.22 -20.87 0.39
CA GLY A 722 -14.41 -21.72 0.20
C GLY A 722 -15.69 -21.19 0.85
N LEU A 723 -15.71 -19.92 1.24
CA LEU A 723 -16.81 -19.29 1.98
C LEU A 723 -17.89 -18.70 1.08
N ASN A 724 -17.57 -18.47 -0.20
CA ASN A 724 -18.56 -18.16 -1.23
C ASN A 724 -18.87 -19.43 -2.03
N LYS A 725 -20.12 -19.91 -2.11
CA LYS A 725 -20.43 -21.22 -2.74
C LYS A 725 -20.48 -21.19 -4.27
N VAL A 726 -20.36 -20.02 -4.90
CA VAL A 726 -20.51 -19.87 -6.35
C VAL A 726 -19.17 -20.09 -7.05
N ASN A 727 -19.13 -21.02 -8.03
CA ASN A 727 -17.98 -21.28 -8.89
C ASN A 727 -16.66 -21.54 -8.13
N ASN A 728 -16.75 -22.26 -7.00
CA ASN A 728 -15.59 -22.68 -6.24
C ASN A 728 -14.84 -23.81 -6.94
N CYS A 729 -13.53 -23.80 -6.74
CA CYS A 729 -12.64 -24.89 -7.08
C CYS A 729 -12.04 -25.44 -5.78
N ASP A 730 -12.16 -26.75 -5.55
CA ASP A 730 -11.64 -27.41 -4.34
C ASP A 730 -10.11 -27.40 -4.27
N THR A 731 -9.42 -27.12 -5.38
CA THR A 731 -7.96 -27.04 -5.43
C THR A 731 -7.53 -25.58 -5.45
N LEU A 732 -7.01 -25.11 -4.33
CA LEU A 732 -6.52 -23.75 -4.15
C LEU A 732 -5.01 -23.77 -3.85
N PRO A 733 -4.20 -22.88 -4.45
CA PRO A 733 -2.81 -22.74 -4.04
C PRO A 733 -2.72 -22.22 -2.60
N PRO A 734 -1.64 -22.49 -1.86
CA PRO A 734 -1.48 -21.98 -0.51
C PRO A 734 -1.58 -20.45 -0.46
N ILE A 735 -2.21 -19.91 0.58
CA ILE A 735 -2.39 -18.47 0.76
C ILE A 735 -1.55 -18.00 1.93
N VAL A 736 -0.90 -16.86 1.76
CA VAL A 736 -0.18 -16.15 2.81
C VAL A 736 -0.59 -14.69 2.82
N LEU A 737 -0.40 -14.01 3.96
CA LEU A 737 -0.70 -12.58 4.10
C LEU A 737 0.55 -11.72 4.14
N GLY A 738 0.37 -10.46 3.74
CA GLY A 738 1.32 -9.39 3.96
C GLY A 738 0.64 -8.02 4.03
N THR A 739 1.41 -6.99 4.34
CA THR A 739 0.90 -5.63 4.59
C THR A 739 1.17 -4.61 3.50
N ASP A 740 2.05 -4.93 2.55
CA ASP A 740 2.46 -4.02 1.49
C ASP A 740 3.11 -2.73 2.05
N ASP A 741 2.59 -1.55 1.69
CA ASP A 741 2.99 -0.23 2.18
C ASP A 741 2.13 0.25 3.37
N THR A 742 2.46 -0.22 4.57
CA THR A 742 1.74 0.08 5.83
C THR A 742 1.43 1.56 6.11
N GLY A 743 2.32 2.47 5.72
CA GLY A 743 2.13 3.91 5.91
C GLY A 743 1.19 4.54 4.88
N ILE A 744 1.20 4.04 3.64
CA ILE A 744 0.30 4.50 2.56
C ILE A 744 -1.13 3.98 2.78
N PHE A 745 -1.26 2.76 3.29
CA PHE A 745 -2.55 2.16 3.58
C PHE A 745 -3.08 2.40 4.99
N ALA A 746 -2.27 3.02 5.87
CA ALA A 746 -2.56 3.23 7.28
C ALA A 746 -2.98 1.93 7.99
N SER A 747 -2.22 0.85 7.79
CA SER A 747 -2.51 -0.50 8.31
C SER A 747 -1.25 -1.18 8.85
N ASN A 748 -1.40 -2.40 9.36
CA ASN A 748 -0.33 -3.27 9.83
C ASN A 748 -0.80 -4.75 9.81
N ILE A 749 0.10 -5.71 10.03
CA ILE A 749 -0.23 -7.13 9.84
C ILE A 749 -1.34 -7.61 10.77
N ARG A 750 -1.40 -7.07 11.98
CA ARG A 750 -2.50 -7.34 12.92
C ARG A 750 -3.83 -6.85 12.36
N ASN A 751 -3.85 -5.68 11.71
CA ASN A 751 -5.05 -5.13 11.07
C ASN A 751 -5.47 -5.96 9.85
N GLU A 752 -4.55 -6.48 9.03
CA GLU A 752 -4.89 -7.37 7.90
C GLU A 752 -5.60 -8.64 8.38
N TYR A 753 -5.05 -9.31 9.40
CA TYR A 753 -5.69 -10.46 10.03
C TYR A 753 -7.02 -10.08 10.71
N ALA A 754 -7.09 -8.90 11.32
CA ALA A 754 -8.30 -8.40 11.94
C ALA A 754 -9.41 -8.12 10.92
N HIS A 755 -9.11 -7.60 9.72
CA HIS A 755 -10.11 -7.41 8.67
C HIS A 755 -10.72 -8.74 8.26
N ILE A 756 -9.87 -9.76 8.11
CA ILE A 756 -10.33 -11.10 7.76
C ILE A 756 -11.22 -11.66 8.89
N TYR A 757 -10.71 -11.65 10.12
CA TYR A 757 -11.44 -12.17 11.28
C TYR A 757 -12.77 -11.45 11.51
N ASN A 758 -12.78 -10.12 11.39
CA ASN A 758 -13.96 -9.28 11.54
C ASN A 758 -15.05 -9.68 10.55
N HIS A 759 -14.69 -9.83 9.27
CA HIS A 759 -15.65 -10.23 8.24
C HIS A 759 -16.22 -11.63 8.49
N LEU A 760 -15.38 -12.60 8.90
CA LEU A 760 -15.83 -13.95 9.24
C LEU A 760 -16.90 -13.94 10.34
N ILE A 761 -16.73 -13.14 11.39
CA ILE A 761 -17.66 -13.14 12.54
C ILE A 761 -18.86 -12.20 12.36
N ASN A 762 -18.69 -11.05 11.70
CA ASN A 762 -19.73 -10.01 11.65
C ASN A 762 -20.52 -10.03 10.33
N THR A 763 -19.89 -10.41 9.21
CA THR A 763 -20.54 -10.47 7.91
C THR A 763 -21.02 -11.88 7.58
N ILE A 764 -20.12 -12.87 7.65
CA ILE A 764 -20.46 -14.28 7.39
C ILE A 764 -21.18 -14.91 8.59
N LYS A 765 -21.03 -14.33 9.79
CA LYS A 765 -21.67 -14.78 11.04
C LYS A 765 -21.22 -16.17 11.50
N LEU A 766 -19.94 -16.50 11.28
CA LEU A 766 -19.35 -17.72 11.82
C LEU A 766 -19.14 -17.62 13.34
N PRO A 767 -19.33 -18.71 14.10
CA PRO A 767 -18.89 -18.78 15.49
C PRO A 767 -17.38 -18.50 15.60
N HIS A 768 -16.95 -17.84 16.68
CA HIS A 768 -15.54 -17.47 16.89
C HIS A 768 -14.54 -18.63 16.72
N GLN A 769 -14.89 -19.84 17.17
CA GLN A 769 -14.05 -21.02 17.02
C GLN A 769 -13.87 -21.42 15.55
N SER A 770 -14.93 -21.31 14.74
CA SER A 770 -14.87 -21.60 13.30
C SER A 770 -14.11 -20.52 12.55
N ALA A 771 -14.34 -19.24 12.86
CA ALA A 771 -13.58 -18.13 12.28
C ALA A 771 -12.07 -18.27 12.59
N LEU A 772 -11.73 -18.67 13.81
CA LEU A 772 -10.33 -18.85 14.21
C LEU A 772 -9.65 -20.01 13.48
N LYS A 773 -10.38 -21.02 12.99
CA LYS A 773 -9.79 -22.10 12.18
C LYS A 773 -9.20 -21.55 10.87
N TYR A 774 -9.93 -20.68 10.18
CA TYR A 774 -9.43 -20.03 8.97
C TYR A 774 -8.20 -19.16 9.24
N ILE A 775 -8.20 -18.41 10.34
CA ILE A 775 -7.03 -17.62 10.75
C ILE A 775 -5.82 -18.51 11.03
N LYS A 776 -6.01 -19.62 11.74
CA LYS A 776 -4.96 -20.59 12.04
C LYS A 776 -4.40 -21.23 10.77
N GLU A 777 -5.26 -21.59 9.82
CA GLU A 777 -4.85 -22.18 8.55
C GLU A 777 -4.00 -21.22 7.72
N ILE A 778 -4.45 -19.97 7.57
CA ILE A 778 -3.68 -18.92 6.87
C ILE A 778 -2.33 -18.69 7.57
N HIS A 779 -2.33 -18.59 8.90
CA HIS A 779 -1.10 -18.36 9.66
C HIS A 779 -0.12 -19.54 9.59
N GLU A 780 -0.59 -20.78 9.67
CA GLU A 780 0.26 -21.96 9.50
C GLU A 780 0.82 -22.02 8.07
N SER A 781 0.03 -21.68 7.05
CA SER A 781 0.51 -21.51 5.68
C SER A 781 1.63 -20.47 5.61
N SER A 782 1.44 -19.27 6.19
CA SER A 782 2.50 -18.26 6.27
C SER A 782 3.76 -18.78 6.99
N LYS A 783 3.63 -19.56 8.06
CA LYS A 783 4.79 -20.13 8.75
C LYS A 783 5.54 -21.18 7.92
N VAL A 784 4.82 -21.97 7.13
CA VAL A 784 5.37 -22.99 6.23
C VAL A 784 6.12 -22.33 5.07
N TYR A 785 5.51 -21.32 4.44
CA TYR A 785 6.02 -20.66 3.22
C TYR A 785 6.83 -19.39 3.47
N ALA A 786 7.16 -19.10 4.73
CA ALA A 786 8.13 -18.07 5.10
C ALA A 786 9.52 -18.40 4.53
N PHE A 787 10.17 -17.41 3.91
CA PHE A 787 11.50 -17.54 3.32
C PHE A 787 12.58 -17.64 4.41
N LYS A 788 13.07 -18.86 4.66
CA LYS A 788 14.06 -19.16 5.71
C LYS A 788 15.48 -19.16 5.17
#